data_AF-M4N7Q1-F1
#
_entry.id   AF-M4N7Q1-F1
#
_cell.length_a   1.000
_cell.length_b   1.000
_cell.length_c   1.000
_cell.angle_alpha   90.00
_cell.angle_beta   90.00
_cell.angle_gamma   90.00
#
_symmetry.space_group_name_H-M   'P 1'
#
loop_
_entity.id
_entity.type
_entity.pdbx_description
1 polymer ?
#
loop_
_entity_poly.entity_id
_entity_poly.type
_entity_poly.pdbx_seq_one_letter_code
_entity_poly.pdbx_strand_id
1 'polypeptide(L)'
;MIYNDLVDAIGHTPLVRLRAAPAGVTVAAKLELQNLFAMKDRVARQVILEARANGVLAPGGPIIESSSGTMALGLAVAGHALGHPVHIVTDPRIDAITLAKLKALGCSVHVVDAMTANGWQSARLERLAALREEYPGAFWPRQYSNPQNPLAYAALAKELVADLGGVDILVGAVGSGGSLCGTARALRRELKAAGRTEPLRVIGVDAVGSVLFGQPDQPGRKQSGIGNSLVPGNLDHAEIDEVHWLNDHEAFVATRDLAREEGIFAGNSSGSVYRVLKHLAATVPPGTRVVGIFPDRGDRYVDSIYDDGYWERARLAELPLRTEPSEVPYGTEVDGWARAEVPSTPRRRLVFVESNTTGTGMLALSRARDLGLAPVLLTNRPGRYPGIGEADCEVIRCDTNDADAPAAALRARFDADEVAGVTTTSEFYLEAAASLAATLGVPGNPPAAVAACRRKSETRRLLTDAGLPQPVSVAVTSEAEVAEAVAAAGLPCVVKPAADSASTGVLLCDSVEQARDHAAKLLAITHNVREQAVPTEVLVEELVEGTEYSVETIFADGELHVVGVTRKSVSPPPSFVELRHAFPAPLDDAASGEIERVVRAAVEAVGLRHGACHTELRLTSAGPTVIEINARLAGGMIPELIRLAGGPDLLTQQLRAAAGLPVELPRGELTPTGVAFLTSSEEGRLAGLDGHEAARSLPGVAEVHIARRPGDPVRPATDAYDRMGYVIASADSVEDLDRSLDAALDRITVRLTND
;
A
#
# COMPACT_ATOMS: atom_id res chain seq x y z
N MET A 1 37.04 0.29 -12.06
CA MET A 1 36.30 -0.07 -10.83
C MET A 1 36.28 -1.58 -10.70
N ILE A 2 36.30 -2.12 -9.48
CA ILE A 2 36.13 -3.55 -9.20
C ILE A 2 34.81 -3.68 -8.45
N TYR A 3 33.92 -4.54 -8.91
CA TYR A 3 32.61 -4.81 -8.28
C TYR A 3 32.66 -6.11 -7.46
N ASN A 4 31.81 -6.25 -6.44
CA ASN A 4 31.79 -7.46 -5.60
C ASN A 4 31.14 -8.64 -6.31
N ASP A 5 30.12 -8.36 -7.11
CA ASP A 5 29.44 -9.33 -7.97
C ASP A 5 28.89 -8.65 -9.25
N LEU A 6 28.22 -9.43 -10.09
CA LEU A 6 27.60 -8.92 -11.32
C LEU A 6 26.42 -7.97 -11.05
N VAL A 7 25.70 -8.13 -9.95
CA VAL A 7 24.54 -7.31 -9.62
C VAL A 7 24.97 -5.87 -9.31
N ASP A 8 26.13 -5.69 -8.70
CA ASP A 8 26.74 -4.38 -8.46
C ASP A 8 27.15 -3.65 -9.75
N ALA A 9 27.31 -4.36 -10.87
CA ALA A 9 27.66 -3.79 -12.17
C ALA A 9 26.43 -3.32 -12.99
N ILE A 10 25.21 -3.50 -12.49
CA ILE A 10 23.98 -3.10 -13.16
C ILE A 10 23.78 -1.58 -13.04
N GLY A 11 23.52 -0.92 -14.17
CA GLY A 11 23.38 0.54 -14.27
C GLY A 11 24.62 1.21 -14.87
N HIS A 12 24.73 2.54 -14.72
CA HIS A 12 25.83 3.34 -15.28
C HIS A 12 26.06 3.13 -16.78
N THR A 13 24.98 2.91 -17.53
CA THR A 13 25.07 2.65 -18.96
C THR A 13 25.42 3.93 -19.73
N PRO A 14 26.07 3.85 -20.91
CA PRO A 14 26.45 5.05 -21.63
C PRO A 14 25.27 5.88 -22.13
N LEU A 15 25.48 7.19 -22.15
CA LEU A 15 24.62 8.15 -22.82
C LEU A 15 25.34 8.67 -24.08
N VAL A 16 24.72 8.48 -25.24
CA VAL A 16 25.36 8.79 -26.54
C VAL A 16 24.55 9.83 -27.29
N ARG A 17 25.20 10.88 -27.78
CA ARG A 17 24.57 11.87 -28.66
C ARG A 17 24.34 11.24 -30.04
N LEU A 18 23.12 11.35 -30.55
CA LEU A 18 22.74 10.84 -31.87
C LEU A 18 23.15 11.82 -32.97
N ARG A 19 23.55 11.30 -34.13
CA ARG A 19 23.92 12.09 -35.32
C ARG A 19 22.71 12.79 -35.94
N ALA A 20 21.51 12.27 -35.72
CA ALA A 20 20.26 12.86 -36.20
C ALA A 20 19.95 14.27 -35.63
N ALA A 21 20.68 14.75 -34.62
CA ALA A 21 20.44 16.05 -34.01
C ALA A 21 20.89 17.23 -34.91
N PRO A 22 20.00 18.17 -35.30
CA PRO A 22 20.42 19.39 -35.97
C PRO A 22 21.21 20.30 -35.02
N ALA A 23 21.92 21.29 -35.59
CA ALA A 23 22.69 22.25 -34.81
C ALA A 23 21.80 22.98 -33.80
N GLY A 24 22.21 22.98 -32.52
CA GLY A 24 21.52 23.68 -31.44
C GLY A 24 20.55 22.82 -30.63
N VAL A 25 20.19 21.62 -31.06
CA VAL A 25 19.37 20.67 -30.27
C VAL A 25 20.27 19.54 -29.76
N THR A 26 20.08 19.11 -28.51
CA THR A 26 20.74 17.90 -28.00
C THR A 26 19.76 16.74 -28.08
N VAL A 27 20.08 15.74 -28.91
CA VAL A 27 19.36 14.47 -28.94
C VAL A 27 20.32 13.36 -28.52
N ALA A 28 19.99 12.66 -27.45
CA ALA A 28 20.83 11.60 -26.90
C ALA A 28 20.03 10.32 -26.62
N ALA A 29 20.73 9.18 -26.66
CA ALA A 29 20.20 7.86 -26.34
C ALA A 29 20.88 7.31 -25.10
N LYS A 30 20.09 6.95 -24.08
CA LYS A 30 20.55 6.20 -22.91
C LYS A 30 20.56 4.71 -23.27
N LEU A 31 21.76 4.15 -23.42
CA LEU A 31 21.98 2.82 -23.97
C LEU A 31 21.82 1.73 -22.92
N GLU A 32 20.60 1.55 -22.40
CA GLU A 32 20.27 0.48 -21.45
C GLU A 32 20.48 -0.93 -21.99
N LEU A 33 20.56 -1.08 -23.32
CA LEU A 33 21.07 -2.27 -24.01
C LEU A 33 22.50 -2.66 -23.62
N GLN A 34 23.27 -1.75 -22.99
CA GLN A 34 24.61 -2.00 -22.46
C GLN A 34 24.66 -2.29 -20.95
N ASN A 35 23.52 -2.54 -20.31
CA ASN A 35 23.55 -3.38 -19.10
C ASN A 35 24.05 -4.79 -19.45
N LEU A 36 24.20 -5.66 -18.45
CA LEU A 36 24.71 -7.04 -18.63
C LEU A 36 24.00 -7.76 -19.79
N PHE A 37 22.68 -7.79 -19.74
CA PHE A 37 21.81 -8.22 -20.83
C PHE A 37 21.02 -7.06 -21.41
N ALA A 38 20.27 -6.34 -20.59
CA ALA A 38 19.35 -5.28 -21.03
C ALA A 38 18.76 -4.48 -19.86
N MET A 39 17.90 -3.50 -20.16
CA MET A 39 17.26 -2.62 -19.18
C MET A 39 16.57 -3.30 -17.99
N LYS A 40 16.10 -4.55 -18.14
CA LYS A 40 15.39 -5.27 -17.07
C LYS A 40 16.31 -5.86 -16.01
N ASP A 41 17.62 -5.80 -16.20
CA ASP A 41 18.61 -6.11 -15.16
C ASP A 41 18.39 -5.21 -13.93
N ARG A 42 18.05 -3.92 -14.13
CA ARG A 42 17.71 -2.99 -13.04
C ARG A 42 16.54 -3.48 -12.20
N VAL A 43 15.47 -3.93 -12.87
CA VAL A 43 14.25 -4.41 -12.21
C VAL A 43 14.55 -5.69 -11.43
N ALA A 44 15.24 -6.65 -12.04
CA ALA A 44 15.61 -7.88 -11.37
C ALA A 44 16.44 -7.63 -10.11
N ARG A 45 17.45 -6.76 -10.20
CA ARG A 45 18.25 -6.31 -9.05
C ARG A 45 17.38 -5.71 -7.95
N GLN A 46 16.59 -4.70 -8.27
CA GLN A 46 15.78 -3.97 -7.28
C GLN A 46 14.79 -4.90 -6.57
N VAL A 47 14.05 -5.69 -7.35
CA VAL A 47 12.98 -6.54 -6.83
C VAL A 47 13.53 -7.67 -5.96
N ILE A 48 14.66 -8.28 -6.33
CA ILE A 48 15.28 -9.36 -5.52
C ILE A 48 15.93 -8.79 -4.25
N LEU A 49 16.65 -7.68 -4.35
CA LEU A 49 17.28 -7.06 -3.17
C LEU A 49 16.23 -6.63 -2.13
N GLU A 50 15.11 -6.04 -2.59
CA GLU A 50 14.00 -5.67 -1.72
C GLU A 50 13.37 -6.90 -1.05
N ALA A 51 13.06 -7.93 -1.84
CA ALA A 51 12.43 -9.15 -1.32
C ALA A 51 13.31 -9.87 -0.29
N ARG A 52 14.64 -9.79 -0.43
CA ARG A 52 15.58 -10.31 0.57
C ARG A 52 15.60 -9.43 1.83
N ALA A 53 15.59 -8.11 1.67
CA ALA A 53 15.65 -7.18 2.78
C ALA A 53 14.43 -7.25 3.70
N ASN A 54 13.23 -7.43 3.12
CA ASN A 54 11.98 -7.52 3.87
C ASN A 54 11.57 -8.96 4.26
N GLY A 55 12.40 -9.96 3.95
CA GLY A 55 12.17 -11.36 4.31
C GLY A 55 11.13 -12.09 3.44
N VAL A 56 10.55 -11.46 2.41
CA VAL A 56 9.63 -12.13 1.47
C VAL A 56 10.32 -13.23 0.68
N LEU A 57 11.61 -13.05 0.37
CA LEU A 57 12.47 -14.06 -0.26
C LEU A 57 13.48 -14.57 0.76
N ALA A 58 13.21 -15.75 1.31
CA ALA A 58 14.11 -16.45 2.22
C ALA A 58 15.47 -16.78 1.56
N PRO A 59 16.58 -16.83 2.32
CA PRO A 59 17.89 -17.25 1.78
C PRO A 59 17.81 -18.58 1.03
N GLY A 60 18.29 -18.62 -0.22
CA GLY A 60 18.21 -19.81 -1.07
C GLY A 60 16.82 -20.10 -1.66
N GLY A 61 15.79 -19.31 -1.32
CA GLY A 61 14.44 -19.48 -1.82
C GLY A 61 14.36 -19.34 -3.36
N PRO A 62 13.49 -20.11 -4.04
CA PRO A 62 13.38 -20.06 -5.50
C PRO A 62 12.62 -18.83 -5.98
N ILE A 63 13.00 -18.35 -7.16
CA ILE A 63 12.34 -17.25 -7.89
C ILE A 63 11.62 -17.87 -9.08
N ILE A 64 10.32 -17.60 -9.21
CA ILE A 64 9.49 -18.09 -10.32
C ILE A 64 8.85 -16.90 -11.04
N GLU A 65 9.08 -16.78 -12.34
CA GLU A 65 8.49 -15.72 -13.16
C GLU A 65 8.02 -16.23 -14.53
N SER A 66 6.94 -15.64 -15.04
CA SER A 66 6.45 -15.86 -16.40
C SER A 66 7.05 -14.80 -17.31
N SER A 67 8.04 -15.18 -18.13
CA SER A 67 8.74 -14.25 -19.02
C SER A 67 9.42 -14.96 -20.20
N SER A 68 9.56 -14.25 -21.33
CA SER A 68 10.21 -14.73 -22.56
C SER A 68 11.23 -13.73 -23.13
N GLY A 69 11.66 -12.76 -22.31
CA GLY A 69 12.51 -11.66 -22.77
C GLY A 69 13.53 -11.20 -21.74
N THR A 70 13.84 -9.91 -21.76
CA THR A 70 14.93 -9.30 -20.98
C THR A 70 14.76 -9.45 -19.46
N MET A 71 13.53 -9.51 -18.95
CA MET A 71 13.27 -9.75 -17.53
C MET A 71 13.75 -11.14 -17.08
N ALA A 72 13.54 -12.18 -17.89
CA ALA A 72 14.01 -13.53 -17.57
C ALA A 72 15.54 -13.57 -17.42
N LEU A 73 16.27 -12.89 -18.32
CA LEU A 73 17.73 -12.81 -18.28
C LEU A 73 18.22 -12.00 -17.08
N GLY A 74 17.57 -10.88 -16.76
CA GLY A 74 17.91 -10.10 -15.56
C GLY A 74 17.73 -10.92 -14.27
N LEU A 75 16.62 -11.66 -14.16
CA LEU A 75 16.38 -12.55 -13.03
C LEU A 75 17.39 -13.69 -12.97
N ALA A 76 17.79 -14.26 -14.12
CA ALA A 76 18.81 -15.30 -14.19
C ALA A 76 20.13 -14.84 -13.56
N VAL A 77 20.61 -13.64 -13.92
CA VAL A 77 21.85 -13.09 -13.37
C VAL A 77 21.70 -12.77 -11.89
N ALA A 78 20.69 -11.96 -11.55
CA ALA A 78 20.55 -11.46 -10.19
C ALA A 78 20.19 -12.57 -9.20
N GLY A 79 19.33 -13.51 -9.59
CA GLY A 79 19.01 -14.69 -8.80
C GLY A 79 20.26 -15.54 -8.55
N HIS A 80 21.00 -15.89 -9.61
CA HIS A 80 22.21 -16.71 -9.46
C HIS A 80 23.28 -16.03 -8.60
N ALA A 81 23.60 -14.76 -8.88
CA ALA A 81 24.60 -14.00 -8.13
C ALA A 81 24.26 -13.87 -6.63
N LEU A 82 22.96 -13.80 -6.30
CA LEU A 82 22.47 -13.66 -4.93
C LEU A 82 22.11 -15.01 -4.28
N GLY A 83 22.38 -16.14 -4.94
CA GLY A 83 22.22 -17.48 -4.37
C GLY A 83 20.79 -18.06 -4.43
N HIS A 84 19.98 -17.63 -5.39
CA HIS A 84 18.59 -18.06 -5.55
C HIS A 84 18.38 -18.86 -6.85
N PRO A 85 17.76 -20.06 -6.79
CA PRO A 85 17.35 -20.80 -7.98
C PRO A 85 16.30 -20.00 -8.78
N VAL A 86 16.41 -20.02 -10.12
CA VAL A 86 15.51 -19.27 -11.00
C VAL A 86 14.76 -20.21 -11.93
N HIS A 87 13.43 -20.13 -11.87
CA HIS A 87 12.50 -20.86 -12.73
C HIS A 87 11.80 -19.86 -13.66
N ILE A 88 11.94 -20.07 -14.96
CA ILE A 88 11.31 -19.21 -15.98
C ILE A 88 10.23 -20.01 -16.69
N VAL A 89 8.98 -19.57 -16.58
CA VAL A 89 7.88 -20.10 -17.37
C VAL A 89 7.74 -19.30 -18.66
N THR A 90 7.78 -19.99 -19.79
CA THR A 90 7.79 -19.37 -21.12
C THR A 90 6.93 -20.16 -22.11
N ASP A 91 6.84 -19.69 -23.35
CA ASP A 91 6.07 -20.33 -24.42
C ASP A 91 6.96 -20.60 -25.66
N PRO A 92 6.51 -21.41 -26.64
CA PRO A 92 7.32 -21.82 -27.78
C PRO A 92 7.80 -20.68 -28.69
N ARG A 93 7.35 -19.44 -28.48
CA ARG A 93 7.82 -18.26 -29.22
C ARG A 93 9.10 -17.64 -28.65
N ILE A 94 9.66 -18.19 -27.57
CA ILE A 94 10.97 -17.75 -27.07
C ILE A 94 12.04 -17.92 -28.15
N ASP A 95 12.89 -16.91 -28.34
CA ASP A 95 13.96 -16.97 -29.33
C ASP A 95 15.09 -17.91 -28.87
N ALA A 96 15.77 -18.53 -29.85
CA ALA A 96 16.80 -19.53 -29.59
C ALA A 96 17.98 -18.98 -28.77
N ILE A 97 18.33 -17.70 -28.97
CA ILE A 97 19.44 -17.05 -28.27
C ILE A 97 19.10 -16.85 -26.79
N THR A 98 17.91 -16.33 -26.49
CA THR A 98 17.43 -16.15 -25.11
C THR A 98 17.29 -17.50 -24.40
N LEU A 99 16.72 -18.51 -25.06
CA LEU A 99 16.60 -19.84 -24.49
C LEU A 99 17.97 -20.45 -24.16
N ALA A 100 18.94 -20.32 -25.06
CA ALA A 100 20.31 -20.79 -24.83
C ALA A 100 20.97 -20.07 -23.65
N LYS A 101 20.82 -18.73 -23.56
CA LYS A 101 21.34 -17.94 -22.44
C LYS A 101 20.74 -18.38 -21.10
N LEU A 102 19.41 -18.53 -21.01
CA LEU A 102 18.74 -18.95 -19.77
C LEU A 102 19.22 -20.32 -19.30
N LYS A 103 19.32 -21.29 -20.21
CA LYS A 103 19.86 -22.62 -19.88
C LYS A 103 21.32 -22.56 -19.43
N ALA A 104 22.15 -21.77 -20.11
CA ALA A 104 23.57 -21.62 -19.77
C ALA A 104 23.79 -20.92 -18.41
N LEU A 105 22.90 -20.02 -18.02
CA LEU A 105 22.90 -19.34 -16.71
C LEU A 105 22.32 -20.21 -15.58
N GLY A 106 21.93 -21.46 -15.87
CA GLY A 106 21.44 -22.40 -14.86
C GLY A 106 19.96 -22.24 -14.49
N CYS A 107 19.16 -21.55 -15.30
CA CYS A 107 17.72 -21.46 -15.06
C CYS A 107 16.99 -22.78 -15.39
N SER A 108 15.99 -23.10 -14.58
CA SER A 108 14.98 -24.10 -14.92
C SER A 108 13.94 -23.47 -15.85
N VAL A 109 14.04 -23.73 -17.16
CA VAL A 109 13.11 -23.16 -18.15
C VAL A 109 11.96 -24.13 -18.42
N HIS A 110 10.74 -23.69 -18.12
CA HIS A 110 9.49 -24.42 -18.31
C HIS A 110 8.77 -23.84 -19.54
N VAL A 111 8.86 -24.52 -20.67
CA VAL A 111 8.12 -24.14 -21.88
C VAL A 111 6.76 -24.81 -21.85
N VAL A 112 5.67 -24.03 -21.95
CA VAL A 112 4.32 -24.61 -22.04
C VAL A 112 4.08 -25.18 -23.45
N ASP A 113 3.47 -26.36 -23.52
CA ASP A 113 3.32 -27.10 -24.79
C ASP A 113 2.09 -26.69 -25.61
N ALA A 114 1.06 -26.12 -24.96
CA ALA A 114 -0.19 -25.74 -25.61
C ALA A 114 -0.76 -24.43 -25.03
N MET A 115 -1.51 -23.71 -25.87
CA MET A 115 -2.34 -22.59 -25.42
C MET A 115 -3.54 -23.11 -24.63
N THR A 116 -4.00 -22.31 -23.66
CA THR A 116 -5.35 -22.47 -23.08
C THR A 116 -6.36 -21.78 -24.00
N ALA A 117 -7.65 -21.85 -23.66
CA ALA A 117 -8.69 -21.06 -24.34
C ALA A 117 -8.39 -19.54 -24.33
N ASN A 118 -7.62 -19.06 -23.36
CA ASN A 118 -7.22 -17.66 -23.19
C ASN A 118 -5.78 -17.39 -23.67
N GLY A 119 -5.22 -18.26 -24.52
CA GLY A 119 -3.92 -18.09 -25.17
C GLY A 119 -2.70 -18.46 -24.31
N TRP A 120 -1.51 -18.10 -24.81
CA TRP A 120 -0.22 -18.44 -24.19
C TRP A 120 0.00 -17.79 -22.81
N GLN A 121 -0.56 -16.60 -22.57
CA GLN A 121 -0.36 -15.93 -21.30
C GLN A 121 -1.02 -16.68 -20.15
N SER A 122 -2.28 -17.11 -20.32
CA SER A 122 -2.99 -17.91 -19.33
C SER A 122 -2.28 -19.25 -19.10
N ALA A 123 -1.84 -19.94 -20.16
CA ALA A 123 -1.08 -21.19 -20.04
C ALA A 123 0.18 -21.04 -19.18
N ARG A 124 0.95 -19.96 -19.38
CA ARG A 124 2.15 -19.67 -18.58
C ARG A 124 1.80 -19.33 -17.12
N LEU A 125 0.70 -18.63 -16.88
CA LEU A 125 0.28 -18.28 -15.51
C LEU A 125 -0.22 -19.51 -14.74
N GLU A 126 -0.94 -20.42 -15.37
CA GLU A 126 -1.35 -21.70 -14.77
C GLU A 126 -0.12 -22.55 -14.42
N ARG A 127 0.85 -22.65 -15.33
CA ARG A 127 2.10 -23.38 -15.03
C ARG A 127 2.92 -22.69 -13.94
N LEU A 128 2.94 -21.36 -13.89
CA LEU A 128 3.56 -20.61 -12.79
C LEU A 128 2.87 -20.91 -11.45
N ALA A 129 1.54 -20.96 -11.42
CA ALA A 129 0.79 -21.29 -10.21
C ALA A 129 1.12 -22.71 -9.71
N ALA A 130 1.12 -23.70 -10.61
CA ALA A 130 1.51 -25.08 -10.28
C ALA A 130 2.95 -25.17 -9.74
N LEU A 131 3.90 -24.43 -10.31
CA LEU A 131 5.27 -24.40 -9.76
C LEU A 131 5.31 -23.73 -8.38
N ARG A 132 4.46 -22.74 -8.09
CA ARG A 132 4.41 -22.14 -6.74
C ARG A 132 3.83 -23.09 -5.69
N GLU A 133 2.98 -24.04 -6.10
CA GLU A 133 2.54 -25.15 -5.24
C GLU A 133 3.67 -26.17 -5.01
N GLU A 134 4.46 -26.47 -6.05
CA GLU A 134 5.64 -27.36 -5.97
C GLU A 134 6.76 -26.79 -5.10
N TYR A 135 6.93 -25.47 -5.10
CA TYR A 135 7.93 -24.75 -4.30
C TYR A 135 7.26 -23.79 -3.30
N PRO A 136 6.73 -24.29 -2.16
CA PRO A 136 6.19 -23.43 -1.12
C PRO A 136 7.21 -22.38 -0.67
N GLY A 137 6.81 -21.11 -0.66
CA GLY A 137 7.70 -19.98 -0.36
C GLY A 137 8.47 -19.43 -1.58
N ALA A 138 8.21 -19.91 -2.80
CA ALA A 138 8.78 -19.29 -4.00
C ALA A 138 8.35 -17.82 -4.14
N PHE A 139 9.32 -16.98 -4.42
CA PHE A 139 9.08 -15.57 -4.70
C PHE A 139 8.68 -15.38 -6.16
N TRP A 140 7.58 -14.65 -6.37
CA TRP A 140 7.13 -14.23 -7.69
C TRP A 140 7.36 -12.72 -7.87
N PRO A 141 8.30 -12.29 -8.73
CA PRO A 141 8.63 -10.88 -8.91
C PRO A 141 7.50 -10.01 -9.44
N ARG A 142 6.54 -10.55 -10.20
CA ARG A 142 5.34 -9.85 -10.71
C ARG A 142 5.68 -8.58 -11.50
N GLN A 143 6.43 -8.70 -12.59
CA GLN A 143 6.92 -7.56 -13.39
C GLN A 143 5.87 -6.45 -13.66
N TYR A 144 4.60 -6.80 -13.90
CA TYR A 144 3.58 -5.83 -14.32
C TYR A 144 2.89 -5.06 -13.19
N SER A 145 2.95 -5.53 -11.95
CA SER A 145 2.26 -4.94 -10.81
C SER A 145 3.15 -4.66 -9.60
N ASN A 146 4.40 -5.15 -9.60
CA ASN A 146 5.30 -4.91 -8.48
C ASN A 146 5.81 -3.46 -8.49
N PRO A 147 5.57 -2.67 -7.41
CA PRO A 147 5.99 -1.27 -7.33
C PRO A 147 7.51 -1.09 -7.33
N GLN A 148 8.28 -2.14 -7.01
CA GLN A 148 9.74 -2.11 -7.11
C GLN A 148 10.23 -2.01 -8.57
N ASN A 149 9.39 -2.32 -9.57
CA ASN A 149 9.74 -2.15 -10.97
C ASN A 149 9.94 -0.68 -11.36
N PRO A 150 8.97 0.24 -11.19
CA PRO A 150 9.23 1.67 -11.43
C PRO A 150 10.35 2.24 -10.54
N LEU A 151 10.45 1.81 -9.27
CA LEU A 151 11.50 2.28 -8.36
C LEU A 151 12.92 1.93 -8.83
N ALA A 152 13.09 0.82 -9.56
CA ALA A 152 14.38 0.39 -10.12
C ALA A 152 15.03 1.43 -11.06
N TYR A 153 14.23 2.35 -11.60
CA TYR A 153 14.68 3.35 -12.58
C TYR A 153 15.05 4.70 -11.97
N ALA A 154 14.93 4.86 -10.65
CA ALA A 154 15.40 6.07 -9.96
C ALA A 154 16.89 6.32 -10.17
N ALA A 155 17.71 5.25 -10.20
CA ALA A 155 19.13 5.35 -10.50
C ALA A 155 19.40 5.84 -11.93
N LEU A 156 18.60 5.40 -12.91
CA LEU A 156 18.72 5.85 -14.30
C LEU A 156 18.45 7.36 -14.42
N ALA A 157 17.43 7.87 -13.74
CA ALA A 157 17.15 9.31 -13.72
C ALA A 157 18.32 10.13 -13.12
N LYS A 158 18.93 9.64 -12.04
CA LYS A 158 20.13 10.27 -11.45
C LYS A 158 21.31 10.27 -12.41
N GLU A 159 21.54 9.16 -13.10
CA GLU A 159 22.57 9.08 -14.16
C GLU A 159 22.30 10.14 -15.24
N LEU A 160 21.06 10.27 -15.73
CA LEU A 160 20.72 11.28 -16.74
C LEU A 160 20.98 12.72 -16.28
N VAL A 161 20.63 13.06 -15.04
CA VAL A 161 20.90 14.39 -14.48
C VAL A 161 22.40 14.62 -14.31
N ALA A 162 23.15 13.62 -13.85
CA ALA A 162 24.60 13.71 -13.73
C ALA A 162 25.29 13.89 -15.10
N ASP A 163 24.83 13.17 -16.12
CA ASP A 163 25.45 13.14 -17.45
C ASP A 163 25.09 14.37 -18.30
N LEU A 164 23.87 14.93 -18.15
CA LEU A 164 23.37 16.05 -18.99
C LEU A 164 23.14 17.36 -18.25
N GLY A 165 23.14 17.37 -16.92
CA GLY A 165 22.73 18.49 -16.09
C GLY A 165 21.24 18.85 -16.14
N GLY A 166 20.49 18.32 -17.10
CA GLY A 166 19.05 18.54 -17.23
C GLY A 166 18.47 17.92 -18.50
N VAL A 167 17.20 17.55 -18.46
CA VAL A 167 16.44 16.95 -19.56
C VAL A 167 15.14 17.73 -19.72
N ASP A 168 14.76 18.06 -20.95
CA ASP A 168 13.52 18.76 -21.26
C ASP A 168 12.45 17.81 -21.80
N ILE A 169 12.86 16.83 -22.63
CA ILE A 169 11.97 15.82 -23.18
C ILE A 169 12.56 14.43 -22.96
N LEU A 170 11.80 13.55 -22.30
CA LEU A 170 12.11 12.13 -22.14
C LEU A 170 11.23 11.30 -23.08
N VAL A 171 11.82 10.42 -23.88
CA VAL A 171 11.12 9.53 -24.80
C VAL A 171 11.42 8.08 -24.43
N GLY A 172 10.39 7.24 -24.30
CA GLY A 172 10.60 5.83 -23.99
C GLY A 172 9.49 4.91 -24.47
N ALA A 173 9.88 3.69 -24.86
CA ALA A 173 8.93 2.64 -25.18
C ALA A 173 8.15 2.22 -23.94
N VAL A 174 6.84 2.02 -24.09
CA VAL A 174 5.94 1.60 -23.02
C VAL A 174 5.60 0.12 -23.20
N GLY A 175 5.87 -0.67 -22.16
CA GLY A 175 5.52 -2.09 -22.09
C GLY A 175 4.94 -2.41 -20.73
N SER A 176 5.80 -2.62 -19.73
CA SER A 176 5.37 -2.84 -18.34
C SER A 176 5.03 -1.55 -17.56
N GLY A 177 5.04 -0.37 -18.19
CA GLY A 177 4.90 0.94 -17.53
C GLY A 177 6.10 1.40 -16.70
N GLY A 178 6.69 0.51 -15.88
CA GLY A 178 7.68 0.88 -14.87
C GLY A 178 8.92 1.64 -15.37
N SER A 179 9.43 1.32 -16.57
CA SER A 179 10.59 2.00 -17.17
C SER A 179 10.37 3.49 -17.36
N LEU A 180 9.37 3.85 -18.16
CA LEU A 180 9.12 5.25 -18.52
C LEU A 180 8.57 6.01 -17.31
N CYS A 181 7.52 5.50 -16.66
CA CYS A 181 6.89 6.16 -15.52
C CYS A 181 7.85 6.30 -14.33
N GLY A 182 8.65 5.26 -14.04
CA GLY A 182 9.65 5.30 -12.97
C GLY A 182 10.78 6.29 -13.24
N THR A 183 11.30 6.31 -14.47
CA THR A 183 12.31 7.29 -14.89
C THR A 183 11.75 8.71 -14.84
N ALA A 184 10.56 8.95 -15.42
CA ALA A 184 9.91 10.25 -15.44
C ALA A 184 9.68 10.80 -14.02
N ARG A 185 9.10 9.99 -13.13
CA ARG A 185 8.84 10.36 -11.74
C ARG A 185 10.12 10.78 -11.02
N ALA A 186 11.17 9.96 -11.12
CA ALA A 186 12.44 10.24 -10.48
C ALA A 186 13.11 11.48 -11.10
N LEU A 187 13.08 11.62 -12.42
CA LEU A 187 13.66 12.75 -13.13
C LEU A 187 12.96 14.07 -12.78
N ARG A 188 11.62 14.11 -12.68
CA ARG A 188 10.88 15.27 -12.19
C ARG A 188 11.33 15.67 -10.77
N ARG A 189 11.52 14.69 -9.87
CA ARG A 189 12.03 14.94 -8.50
C ARG A 189 13.44 15.53 -8.53
N GLU A 190 14.36 14.92 -9.27
CA GLU A 190 15.76 15.37 -9.36
C GLU A 190 15.89 16.75 -10.02
N LEU A 191 15.15 17.01 -11.11
CA LEU A 191 15.16 18.33 -11.78
C LEU A 191 14.60 19.42 -10.86
N LYS A 192 13.52 19.13 -10.12
CA LYS A 192 12.97 20.06 -9.12
C LYS A 192 13.95 20.30 -7.98
N ALA A 193 14.62 19.26 -7.48
CA ALA A 193 15.65 19.39 -6.45
C ALA A 193 16.85 20.22 -6.94
N ALA A 194 17.15 20.17 -8.23
CA ALA A 194 18.15 21.03 -8.89
C ALA A 194 17.65 22.46 -9.18
N GLY A 195 16.45 22.84 -8.73
CA GLY A 195 15.89 24.18 -8.87
C GLY A 195 15.28 24.49 -10.23
N ARG A 196 15.00 23.48 -11.07
CA ARG A 196 14.29 23.69 -12.34
C ARG A 196 12.80 23.91 -12.11
N THR A 197 12.29 24.95 -12.76
CA THR A 197 10.86 25.32 -12.76
C THR A 197 10.12 24.80 -13.99
N GLU A 198 10.81 24.64 -15.11
CA GLU A 198 10.17 24.16 -16.35
C GLU A 198 9.81 22.67 -16.24
N PRO A 199 8.59 22.27 -16.66
CA PRO A 199 8.14 20.90 -16.56
C PRO A 199 8.91 20.00 -17.55
N LEU A 200 9.27 18.81 -17.09
CA LEU A 200 9.70 17.72 -17.97
C LEU A 200 8.52 17.29 -18.84
N ARG A 201 8.70 17.24 -20.16
CA ARG A 201 7.76 16.59 -21.09
C ARG A 201 8.15 15.13 -21.28
N VAL A 202 7.19 14.22 -21.19
CA VAL A 202 7.38 12.78 -21.25
C VAL A 202 6.55 12.20 -22.39
N ILE A 203 7.22 11.51 -23.29
CA ILE A 203 6.62 10.94 -24.49
C ILE A 203 6.72 9.41 -24.44
N GLY A 204 5.56 8.77 -24.38
CA GLY A 204 5.42 7.32 -24.51
C GLY A 204 5.44 6.89 -25.97
N VAL A 205 6.14 5.80 -26.27
CA VAL A 205 6.07 5.14 -27.56
C VAL A 205 5.41 3.78 -27.35
N ASP A 206 4.28 3.56 -28.02
CA ASP A 206 3.52 2.33 -28.00
C ASP A 206 3.40 1.75 -29.41
N ALA A 207 2.86 0.53 -29.52
CA ALA A 207 2.59 -0.11 -30.79
C ALA A 207 1.11 0.02 -31.17
N VAL A 208 0.83 0.11 -32.47
CA VAL A 208 -0.53 -0.05 -32.99
C VAL A 208 -1.10 -1.40 -32.55
N GLY A 209 -2.36 -1.41 -32.07
CA GLY A 209 -3.01 -2.61 -31.55
C GLY A 209 -2.63 -2.99 -30.12
N SER A 210 -2.02 -2.08 -29.35
CA SER A 210 -1.72 -2.23 -27.93
C SER A 210 -2.73 -1.47 -27.06
N VAL A 211 -3.27 -2.12 -26.03
CA VAL A 211 -4.34 -1.54 -25.19
C VAL A 211 -3.86 -0.43 -24.25
N LEU A 212 -2.54 -0.20 -24.15
CA LEU A 212 -1.96 0.67 -23.12
C LEU A 212 -2.46 2.12 -23.21
N PHE A 213 -2.80 2.59 -24.40
CA PHE A 213 -3.33 3.94 -24.64
C PHE A 213 -4.63 3.92 -25.46
N GLY A 214 -5.53 2.98 -25.13
CA GLY A 214 -6.90 2.99 -25.65
C GLY A 214 -7.09 2.43 -27.07
N GLN A 215 -6.09 1.76 -27.65
CA GLN A 215 -6.31 0.98 -28.89
C GLN A 215 -7.01 -0.35 -28.56
N PRO A 216 -7.77 -0.92 -29.51
CA PRO A 216 -8.22 -2.31 -29.38
C PRO A 216 -7.02 -3.26 -29.39
N ASP A 217 -7.10 -4.35 -28.63
CA ASP A 217 -6.06 -5.39 -28.64
C ASP A 217 -5.97 -6.07 -30.00
N GLN A 218 -4.77 -6.14 -30.56
CA GLN A 218 -4.47 -6.91 -31.77
C GLN A 218 -3.43 -8.00 -31.46
N PRO A 219 -3.87 -9.23 -31.12
CA PRO A 219 -2.98 -10.34 -30.81
C PRO A 219 -2.01 -10.72 -31.95
N GLY A 220 -2.31 -10.31 -33.19
CA GLY A 220 -1.50 -10.58 -34.38
C GLY A 220 -0.23 -9.74 -34.53
N ARG A 221 -0.07 -8.71 -33.70
CA ARG A 221 1.07 -7.77 -33.67
C ARG A 221 2.41 -8.48 -33.57
N LYS A 222 3.40 -8.02 -34.33
CA LYS A 222 4.74 -8.63 -34.42
C LYS A 222 5.76 -7.99 -33.49
N GLN A 223 5.58 -6.72 -33.14
CA GLN A 223 6.44 -6.04 -32.16
C GLN A 223 6.42 -6.75 -30.80
N SER A 224 7.61 -6.98 -30.23
CA SER A 224 7.78 -7.53 -28.87
C SER A 224 8.45 -6.50 -27.96
N GLY A 225 8.30 -6.63 -26.64
CA GLY A 225 8.96 -5.75 -25.64
C GLY A 225 8.35 -4.35 -25.47
N ILE A 226 7.57 -3.88 -26.45
CA ILE A 226 6.73 -2.68 -26.46
C ILE A 226 5.27 -3.11 -26.60
N GLY A 227 4.34 -2.34 -26.06
CA GLY A 227 2.90 -2.59 -26.08
C GLY A 227 2.44 -3.84 -25.32
N ASN A 228 1.14 -3.92 -25.04
CA ASN A 228 0.57 -5.03 -24.28
C ASN A 228 -0.91 -5.25 -24.61
N SER A 229 -1.41 -6.44 -24.29
CA SER A 229 -2.84 -6.80 -24.38
C SER A 229 -3.61 -6.56 -23.09
N LEU A 230 -2.90 -6.16 -22.02
CA LEU A 230 -3.44 -5.79 -20.72
C LEU A 230 -2.71 -4.55 -20.19
N VAL A 231 -3.44 -3.65 -19.53
CA VAL A 231 -2.86 -2.46 -18.88
C VAL A 231 -2.13 -2.88 -17.60
N PRO A 232 -0.81 -2.71 -17.49
CA PRO A 232 -0.05 -3.02 -16.28
C PRO A 232 -0.38 -2.04 -15.15
N GLY A 233 -0.43 -2.51 -13.90
CA GLY A 233 -0.58 -1.64 -12.73
C GLY A 233 0.59 -0.65 -12.53
N ASN A 234 1.74 -0.93 -13.15
CA ASN A 234 2.90 -0.03 -13.16
C ASN A 234 2.82 1.10 -14.20
N LEU A 235 1.81 1.13 -15.08
CA LEU A 235 1.59 2.22 -16.03
C LEU A 235 0.78 3.32 -15.35
N ASP A 236 1.40 4.47 -15.20
CA ASP A 236 0.78 5.69 -14.66
C ASP A 236 0.70 6.72 -15.78
N HIS A 237 -0.49 6.87 -16.39
CA HIS A 237 -0.73 7.82 -17.48
C HIS A 237 -0.49 9.27 -17.06
N ALA A 238 -0.60 9.61 -15.78
CA ALA A 238 -0.32 10.95 -15.28
C ALA A 238 1.17 11.34 -15.38
N GLU A 239 2.06 10.37 -15.67
CA GLU A 239 3.47 10.64 -15.93
C GLU A 239 3.81 10.87 -17.41
N ILE A 240 2.84 10.70 -18.32
CA ILE A 240 3.05 10.73 -19.76
C ILE A 240 2.21 11.84 -20.36
N ASP A 241 2.85 12.77 -21.07
CA ASP A 241 2.19 13.95 -21.65
C ASP A 241 1.71 13.69 -23.09
N GLU A 242 2.39 12.79 -23.81
CA GLU A 242 2.07 12.45 -25.20
C GLU A 242 2.39 10.98 -25.49
N VAL A 243 1.64 10.36 -26.39
CA VAL A 243 1.90 9.02 -26.90
C VAL A 243 2.07 9.04 -28.41
N HIS A 244 3.01 8.24 -28.92
CA HIS A 244 3.10 7.86 -30.32
C HIS A 244 2.81 6.36 -30.48
N TRP A 245 2.03 5.99 -31.50
CA TRP A 245 1.86 4.60 -31.91
C TRP A 245 2.58 4.34 -33.21
N LEU A 246 3.31 3.24 -33.32
CA LEU A 246 3.90 2.78 -34.58
C LEU A 246 3.39 1.37 -34.92
N ASN A 247 3.08 1.13 -36.19
CA ASN A 247 2.81 -0.23 -36.65
C ASN A 247 4.11 -1.04 -36.82
N ASP A 248 3.96 -2.34 -37.09
CA ASP A 248 5.12 -3.25 -37.19
C ASP A 248 6.09 -2.86 -38.30
N HIS A 249 5.59 -2.37 -39.45
CA HIS A 249 6.43 -1.97 -40.58
C HIS A 249 7.26 -0.73 -40.26
N GLU A 250 6.63 0.31 -39.70
CA GLU A 250 7.29 1.55 -39.30
C GLU A 250 8.35 1.32 -38.21
N ALA A 251 8.01 0.51 -37.20
CA ALA A 251 8.93 0.15 -36.13
C ALA A 251 10.17 -0.61 -36.66
N PHE A 252 9.96 -1.56 -37.57
CA PHE A 252 11.05 -2.42 -38.05
C PHE A 252 11.96 -1.68 -39.03
N VAL A 253 11.39 -0.81 -39.88
CA VAL A 253 12.16 0.13 -40.71
C VAL A 253 13.02 1.03 -39.81
N ALA A 254 12.43 1.66 -38.80
CA ALA A 254 13.16 2.53 -37.89
C ALA A 254 14.28 1.81 -37.11
N THR A 255 14.09 0.53 -36.80
CA THR A 255 15.11 -0.31 -36.14
C THR A 255 16.31 -0.57 -37.05
N ARG A 256 16.07 -0.84 -38.33
CA ARG A 256 17.15 -0.98 -39.32
C ARG A 256 17.84 0.34 -39.62
N ASP A 257 17.09 1.44 -39.65
CA ASP A 257 17.64 2.79 -39.82
C ASP A 257 18.54 3.18 -38.65
N LEU A 258 18.14 2.87 -37.40
CA LEU A 258 18.98 3.09 -36.21
C LEU A 258 20.34 2.39 -36.34
N ALA A 259 20.36 1.14 -36.80
CA ALA A 259 21.60 0.41 -37.03
C ALA A 259 22.45 1.03 -38.16
N ARG A 260 21.81 1.44 -39.27
CA ARG A 260 22.49 2.00 -40.44
C ARG A 260 23.06 3.40 -40.21
N GLU A 261 22.29 4.27 -39.55
CA GLU A 261 22.58 5.70 -39.40
C GLU A 261 23.50 5.97 -38.21
N GLU A 262 23.22 5.30 -37.07
CA GLU A 262 23.91 5.55 -35.79
C GLU A 262 24.90 4.43 -35.42
N GLY A 263 24.87 3.28 -36.10
CA GLY A 263 25.70 2.12 -35.76
C GLY A 263 25.25 1.38 -34.50
N ILE A 264 24.01 1.60 -34.06
CA ILE A 264 23.45 1.01 -32.85
C ILE A 264 22.59 -0.20 -33.23
N PHE A 265 23.04 -1.41 -32.89
CA PHE A 265 22.33 -2.66 -33.17
C PHE A 265 21.38 -3.04 -32.02
N ALA A 266 20.10 -2.70 -32.15
CA ALA A 266 19.12 -2.73 -31.06
C ALA A 266 17.77 -3.39 -31.45
N GLY A 267 16.87 -3.56 -30.49
CA GLY A 267 15.52 -4.08 -30.75
C GLY A 267 14.50 -3.05 -31.22
N ASN A 268 13.28 -3.51 -31.56
CA ASN A 268 12.21 -2.64 -32.06
C ASN A 268 11.77 -1.57 -31.06
N SER A 269 11.86 -1.81 -29.76
CA SER A 269 11.59 -0.76 -28.76
C SER A 269 12.52 0.44 -28.94
N SER A 270 13.82 0.18 -29.17
CA SER A 270 14.81 1.23 -29.43
C SER A 270 14.59 1.89 -30.80
N GLY A 271 14.25 1.10 -31.83
CA GLY A 271 13.94 1.61 -33.17
C GLY A 271 12.72 2.55 -33.18
N SER A 272 11.63 2.18 -32.51
CA SER A 272 10.43 3.02 -32.41
C SER A 272 10.72 4.32 -31.66
N VAL A 273 11.48 4.27 -30.56
CA VAL A 273 11.94 5.49 -29.85
C VAL A 273 12.80 6.33 -30.77
N TYR A 274 13.74 5.73 -31.51
CA TYR A 274 14.59 6.44 -32.46
C TYR A 274 13.79 7.18 -33.54
N ARG A 275 12.72 6.57 -34.06
CA ARG A 275 11.83 7.21 -35.03
C ARG A 275 11.21 8.50 -34.48
N VAL A 276 10.75 8.45 -33.24
CA VAL A 276 10.18 9.62 -32.53
C VAL A 276 11.26 10.66 -32.23
N LEU A 277 12.47 10.24 -31.82
CA LEU A 277 13.59 11.15 -31.61
C LEU A 277 13.96 11.92 -32.88
N LYS A 278 13.99 11.27 -34.06
CA LYS A 278 14.25 11.95 -35.34
C LYS A 278 13.18 13.01 -35.66
N HIS A 279 11.92 12.69 -35.40
CA HIS A 279 10.83 13.65 -35.57
C HIS A 279 10.98 14.85 -34.63
N LEU A 280 11.22 14.61 -33.34
CA LEU A 280 11.44 15.68 -32.36
C LEU A 280 12.66 16.53 -32.69
N ALA A 281 13.75 15.91 -33.13
CA ALA A 281 14.95 16.62 -33.55
C ALA A 281 14.65 17.72 -34.59
N ALA A 282 13.68 17.48 -35.48
CA ALA A 282 13.27 18.42 -36.52
C ALA A 282 12.23 19.47 -36.05
N THR A 283 11.52 19.24 -34.94
CA THR A 283 10.35 20.05 -34.54
C THR A 283 10.54 20.85 -33.26
N VAL A 284 11.48 20.47 -32.39
CA VAL A 284 11.72 21.17 -31.11
C VAL A 284 12.57 22.44 -31.30
N PRO A 285 12.41 23.46 -30.44
CA PRO A 285 13.21 24.67 -30.53
C PRO A 285 14.69 24.41 -30.21
N PRO A 286 15.62 25.23 -30.76
CA PRO A 286 17.03 25.20 -30.37
C PRO A 286 17.20 25.36 -28.84
N GLY A 287 18.20 24.68 -28.27
CA GLY A 287 18.48 24.63 -26.85
C GLY A 287 17.85 23.44 -26.12
N THR A 288 16.86 22.79 -26.74
CA THR A 288 16.14 21.65 -26.14
C THR A 288 17.03 20.42 -25.97
N ARG A 289 16.91 19.75 -24.82
CA ARG A 289 17.58 18.48 -24.50
C ARG A 289 16.57 17.34 -24.52
N VAL A 290 16.63 16.53 -25.57
CA VAL A 290 15.79 15.35 -25.79
C VAL A 290 16.59 14.08 -25.52
N VAL A 291 16.05 13.19 -24.69
CA VAL A 291 16.67 11.90 -24.37
C VAL A 291 15.72 10.77 -24.69
N GLY A 292 16.17 9.77 -25.45
CA GLY A 292 15.47 8.50 -25.59
C GLY A 292 16.12 7.37 -24.81
N ILE A 293 15.33 6.41 -24.33
CA ILE A 293 15.85 5.21 -23.67
C ILE A 293 15.85 4.03 -24.65
N PHE A 294 17.01 3.39 -24.83
CA PHE A 294 17.18 2.24 -25.74
C PHE A 294 17.36 0.95 -24.92
N PRO A 295 16.29 0.15 -24.72
CA PRO A 295 16.26 -0.86 -23.67
C PRO A 295 16.98 -2.17 -23.97
N ASP A 296 17.12 -2.56 -25.24
CA ASP A 296 17.50 -3.92 -25.62
C ASP A 296 18.37 -4.00 -26.89
N ARG A 297 19.10 -5.12 -27.00
CA ARG A 297 20.01 -5.43 -28.10
C ARG A 297 19.27 -6.08 -29.28
N GLY A 298 19.86 -5.97 -30.46
CA GLY A 298 19.29 -6.51 -31.71
C GLY A 298 19.43 -8.03 -31.90
N ASP A 299 20.23 -8.72 -31.08
CA ASP A 299 20.65 -10.11 -31.28
C ASP A 299 19.48 -11.10 -31.28
N ARG A 300 18.49 -10.93 -30.41
CA ARG A 300 17.28 -11.77 -30.40
C ARG A 300 16.35 -11.58 -31.61
N TYR A 301 16.61 -10.59 -32.45
CA TYR A 301 15.77 -10.24 -33.60
C TYR A 301 16.40 -10.60 -34.96
N VAL A 302 17.49 -11.38 -34.95
CA VAL A 302 18.19 -11.81 -36.17
C VAL A 302 17.25 -12.52 -37.15
N ASP A 303 16.40 -13.42 -36.66
CA ASP A 303 15.45 -14.19 -37.49
C ASP A 303 14.10 -13.47 -37.72
N SER A 304 14.03 -12.17 -37.41
CA SER A 304 12.81 -11.37 -37.58
C SER A 304 13.10 -10.00 -38.17
N ILE A 305 13.38 -8.99 -37.34
CA ILE A 305 13.61 -7.61 -37.77
C ILE A 305 14.77 -7.55 -38.76
N TYR A 306 15.83 -8.33 -38.55
CA TYR A 306 17.02 -8.33 -39.40
C TYR A 306 17.02 -9.42 -40.50
N ASP A 307 15.91 -10.13 -40.70
CA ASP A 307 15.72 -11.13 -41.77
C ASP A 307 14.73 -10.62 -42.84
N ASP A 308 15.20 -10.38 -44.07
CA ASP A 308 14.33 -9.97 -45.18
C ASP A 308 13.27 -11.02 -45.52
N GLY A 309 13.58 -12.31 -45.37
CA GLY A 309 12.62 -13.37 -45.60
C GLY A 309 11.47 -13.33 -44.59
N TYR A 310 11.75 -12.93 -43.33
CA TYR A 310 10.70 -12.74 -42.34
C TYR A 310 9.76 -11.60 -42.73
N TRP A 311 10.29 -10.49 -43.29
CA TRP A 311 9.48 -9.35 -43.69
C TRP A 311 8.45 -9.70 -44.77
N GLU A 312 8.86 -10.51 -45.75
CA GLU A 312 7.96 -11.05 -46.78
C GLU A 312 6.90 -11.97 -46.17
N ARG A 313 7.31 -12.95 -45.33
CA ARG A 313 6.38 -13.88 -44.66
C ARG A 313 5.39 -13.18 -43.74
N ALA A 314 5.83 -12.12 -43.06
CA ALA A 314 5.02 -11.30 -42.17
C ALA A 314 4.23 -10.21 -42.90
N ARG A 315 4.38 -10.09 -44.23
CA ARG A 315 3.67 -9.13 -45.09
C ARG A 315 3.79 -7.67 -44.64
N LEU A 316 4.96 -7.29 -44.12
CA LEU A 316 5.15 -5.95 -43.54
C LEU A 316 4.92 -4.84 -44.56
N ALA A 317 5.24 -5.08 -45.85
CA ALA A 317 5.00 -4.12 -46.92
C ALA A 317 3.52 -3.79 -47.18
N GLU A 318 2.58 -4.59 -46.67
CA GLU A 318 1.14 -4.32 -46.75
C GLU A 318 0.68 -3.30 -45.70
N LEU A 319 1.48 -3.06 -44.65
CA LEU A 319 1.17 -2.11 -43.59
C LEU A 319 1.60 -0.68 -43.98
N PRO A 320 0.88 0.37 -43.52
CA PRO A 320 1.25 1.76 -43.78
C PRO A 320 2.69 2.08 -43.36
N LEU A 321 3.39 2.92 -44.13
CA LEU A 321 4.71 3.45 -43.78
C LEU A 321 4.68 4.98 -43.87
N ARG A 322 4.44 5.65 -42.73
CA ARG A 322 4.37 7.12 -42.70
C ARG A 322 5.73 7.75 -42.42
N THR A 323 6.02 8.86 -43.12
CA THR A 323 7.24 9.65 -42.91
C THR A 323 7.15 10.57 -41.69
N GLU A 324 5.94 10.95 -41.29
CA GLU A 324 5.63 11.81 -40.14
C GLU A 324 4.38 11.26 -39.41
N PRO A 325 4.24 11.48 -38.10
CA PRO A 325 3.06 11.04 -37.35
C PRO A 325 1.83 11.87 -37.72
N SER A 326 0.68 11.22 -37.89
CA SER A 326 -0.61 11.92 -37.92
C SER A 326 -1.01 12.35 -36.51
N GLU A 327 -1.43 13.59 -36.32
CA GLU A 327 -2.00 14.06 -35.06
C GLU A 327 -3.48 13.67 -34.95
N VAL A 328 -3.84 13.00 -33.85
CA VAL A 328 -5.19 12.50 -33.62
C VAL A 328 -5.65 12.79 -32.19
N PRO A 329 -6.96 12.92 -31.92
CA PRO A 329 -7.47 12.96 -30.55
C PRO A 329 -7.13 11.68 -29.78
N TYR A 330 -6.88 11.79 -28.47
CA TYR A 330 -6.66 10.62 -27.61
C TYR A 330 -7.86 9.67 -27.65
N GLY A 331 -7.59 8.36 -27.72
CA GLY A 331 -8.62 7.33 -27.87
C GLY A 331 -9.05 7.05 -29.32
N THR A 332 -8.48 7.75 -30.31
CA THR A 332 -8.67 7.42 -31.73
C THR A 332 -7.95 6.12 -32.07
N GLU A 333 -8.64 5.15 -32.67
CA GLU A 333 -8.00 3.95 -33.23
C GLU A 333 -7.11 4.32 -34.42
N VAL A 334 -5.89 3.79 -34.47
CA VAL A 334 -4.89 4.10 -35.49
C VAL A 334 -4.29 2.83 -36.09
N ASP A 335 -3.84 2.92 -37.34
CA ASP A 335 -3.30 1.81 -38.15
C ASP A 335 -1.82 1.98 -38.55
N GLY A 336 -1.22 3.10 -38.19
CA GLY A 336 0.15 3.49 -38.51
C GLY A 336 0.59 4.67 -37.67
N TRP A 337 1.70 5.31 -38.04
CA TRP A 337 2.34 6.28 -37.15
C TRP A 337 1.43 7.45 -36.85
N ALA A 338 1.08 7.60 -35.58
CA ALA A 338 0.21 8.65 -35.08
C ALA A 338 0.71 9.14 -33.72
N ARG A 339 0.26 10.34 -33.33
CA ARG A 339 0.54 10.93 -32.02
C ARG A 339 -0.73 11.56 -31.42
N ALA A 340 -0.84 11.53 -30.10
CA ALA A 340 -1.91 12.20 -29.35
C ALA A 340 -1.40 12.72 -28.01
N GLU A 341 -1.87 13.90 -27.59
CA GLU A 341 -1.70 14.36 -26.21
C GLU A 341 -2.47 13.43 -25.26
N VAL A 342 -1.81 13.00 -24.18
CA VAL A 342 -2.46 12.18 -23.16
C VAL A 342 -3.17 13.14 -22.19
N PRO A 343 -4.49 12.98 -21.94
CA PRO A 343 -5.20 13.83 -21.01
C PRO A 343 -4.54 13.82 -19.62
N SER A 344 -4.19 14.99 -19.10
CA SER A 344 -3.63 15.11 -17.76
C SER A 344 -4.65 14.59 -16.74
N THR A 345 -4.30 13.51 -16.04
CA THR A 345 -5.08 13.07 -14.88
C THR A 345 -4.32 13.54 -13.64
N PRO A 346 -4.83 14.53 -12.87
CA PRO A 346 -4.14 14.98 -11.67
C PRO A 346 -3.89 13.79 -10.76
N ARG A 347 -2.69 13.69 -10.19
CA ARG A 347 -2.38 12.67 -9.20
C ARG A 347 -3.24 12.91 -7.96
N ARG A 348 -4.28 12.09 -7.81
CA ARG A 348 -5.14 12.08 -6.63
C ARG A 348 -4.34 11.64 -5.41
N ARG A 349 -4.12 12.57 -4.48
CA ARG A 349 -3.35 12.37 -3.24
C ARG A 349 -4.26 12.07 -2.07
N LEU A 350 -3.90 11.06 -1.29
CA LEU A 350 -4.53 10.80 -0.01
C LEU A 350 -3.60 11.28 1.11
N VAL A 351 -4.06 12.28 1.85
CA VAL A 351 -3.27 12.90 2.92
C VAL A 351 -3.54 12.18 4.24
N PHE A 352 -2.48 11.82 4.93
CA PHE A 352 -2.48 11.23 6.26
C PHE A 352 -2.01 12.28 7.26
N VAL A 353 -2.87 12.69 8.19
CA VAL A 353 -2.46 13.53 9.33
C VAL A 353 -1.91 12.63 10.41
N GLU A 354 -0.58 12.51 10.43
CA GLU A 354 0.14 11.53 11.25
C GLU A 354 -0.36 10.10 11.00
N SER A 355 0.20 9.12 11.71
CA SER A 355 -0.18 7.72 11.56
C SER A 355 0.02 6.97 12.89
N ASN A 356 -0.49 5.75 12.98
CA ASN A 356 -0.08 4.85 14.06
C ASN A 356 1.40 4.48 13.90
N THR A 357 2.11 4.38 15.03
CA THR A 357 3.52 3.98 15.07
C THR A 357 3.72 2.47 15.00
N THR A 358 2.65 1.71 15.12
CA THR A 358 2.62 0.24 15.06
C THR A 358 1.36 -0.21 14.31
N GLY A 359 1.30 -1.50 13.94
CA GLY A 359 0.13 -2.09 13.31
C GLY A 359 -0.16 -1.53 11.91
N THR A 360 -1.38 -1.05 11.69
CA THR A 360 -1.92 -0.71 10.36
C THR A 360 -1.41 0.62 9.77
N GLY A 361 -0.62 1.40 10.51
CA GLY A 361 -0.21 2.76 10.10
C GLY A 361 0.55 2.80 8.76
N MET A 362 1.65 2.05 8.63
CA MET A 362 2.44 1.99 7.39
C MET A 362 1.73 1.17 6.29
N LEU A 363 0.91 0.19 6.71
CA LEU A 363 0.07 -0.58 5.80
C LEU A 363 -0.93 0.34 5.08
N ALA A 364 -1.55 1.28 5.80
CA ALA A 364 -2.51 2.22 5.23
C ALA A 364 -1.91 3.09 4.12
N LEU A 365 -0.68 3.60 4.32
CA LEU A 365 0.06 4.36 3.31
C LEU A 365 0.33 3.50 2.07
N SER A 366 0.72 2.24 2.27
CA SER A 366 0.97 1.32 1.16
C SER A 366 -0.31 0.96 0.40
N ARG A 367 -1.42 0.72 1.11
CA ARG A 367 -2.74 0.42 0.53
C ARG A 367 -3.33 1.58 -0.26
N ALA A 368 -3.06 2.82 0.13
CA ALA A 368 -3.46 3.98 -0.65
C ALA A 368 -2.90 3.92 -2.09
N ARG A 369 -1.66 3.43 -2.27
CA ARG A 369 -1.06 3.23 -3.60
C ARG A 369 -1.72 2.10 -4.37
N ASP A 370 -2.08 1.01 -3.71
CA ASP A 370 -2.81 -0.10 -4.35
C ASP A 370 -4.14 0.39 -4.94
N LEU A 371 -4.71 1.46 -4.38
CA LEU A 371 -5.91 2.16 -4.88
C LEU A 371 -5.61 3.22 -5.96
N GLY A 372 -4.37 3.33 -6.43
CA GLY A 372 -3.95 4.34 -7.41
C GLY A 372 -3.80 5.76 -6.84
N LEU A 373 -3.78 5.92 -5.50
CA LEU A 373 -3.62 7.22 -4.84
C LEU A 373 -2.15 7.45 -4.47
N ALA A 374 -1.71 8.71 -4.49
CA ALA A 374 -0.40 9.10 -4.01
C ALA A 374 -0.44 9.46 -2.51
N PRO A 375 0.11 8.63 -1.60
CA PRO A 375 0.05 8.91 -0.17
C PRO A 375 0.97 10.09 0.20
N VAL A 376 0.43 11.00 1.02
CA VAL A 376 1.19 12.11 1.63
C VAL A 376 1.07 12.00 3.15
N LEU A 377 2.18 11.93 3.88
CA LEU A 377 2.18 11.97 5.34
C LEU A 377 2.54 13.37 5.85
N LEU A 378 1.62 14.00 6.58
CA LEU A 378 1.88 15.19 7.37
C LEU A 378 2.37 14.76 8.75
N THR A 379 3.56 15.22 9.14
CA THR A 379 4.11 14.91 10.47
C THR A 379 5.06 15.96 11.00
N ASN A 380 5.04 16.21 12.31
CA ASN A 380 6.04 17.08 12.93
C ASN A 380 7.39 16.38 13.20
N ARG A 381 7.37 15.03 13.25
CA ARG A 381 8.52 14.18 13.62
C ARG A 381 8.58 12.92 12.75
N PRO A 382 9.15 12.99 11.52
CA PRO A 382 9.27 11.84 10.63
C PRO A 382 9.96 10.62 11.26
N GLY A 383 10.95 10.84 12.14
CA GLY A 383 11.66 9.76 12.85
C GLY A 383 10.80 8.94 13.82
N ARG A 384 9.54 9.33 14.05
CA ARG A 384 8.56 8.56 14.84
C ARG A 384 8.09 7.30 14.11
N TYR A 385 8.19 7.26 12.78
CA TYR A 385 7.60 6.20 11.95
C TYR A 385 8.67 5.27 11.36
N PRO A 386 8.99 4.16 12.04
CA PRO A 386 9.80 3.10 11.41
C PRO A 386 9.06 2.56 10.17
N GLY A 387 9.76 2.36 9.06
CA GLY A 387 9.17 1.88 7.81
C GLY A 387 8.58 2.96 6.89
N ILE A 388 8.61 4.24 7.25
CA ILE A 388 8.12 5.33 6.37
C ILE A 388 8.84 5.39 5.02
N GLY A 389 10.13 5.04 4.99
CA GLY A 389 10.90 4.97 3.74
C GLY A 389 10.45 3.83 2.81
N GLU A 390 9.92 2.75 3.38
CA GLU A 390 9.35 1.60 2.63
C GLU A 390 7.94 1.92 2.13
N ALA A 391 7.23 2.81 2.83
CA ALA A 391 5.89 3.25 2.50
C ALA A 391 5.81 4.24 1.32
N ASP A 392 6.90 4.48 0.55
CA ASP A 392 7.00 5.33 -0.67
C ASP A 392 5.95 6.44 -0.72
N CYS A 393 5.92 7.25 0.34
CA CYS A 393 4.98 8.35 0.53
C CYS A 393 5.73 9.69 0.54
N GLU A 394 5.07 10.75 0.07
CA GLU A 394 5.62 12.09 0.22
C GLU A 394 5.46 12.55 1.68
N VAL A 395 6.56 12.91 2.33
CA VAL A 395 6.53 13.36 3.73
C VAL A 395 6.63 14.87 3.76
N ILE A 396 5.62 15.52 4.34
CA ILE A 396 5.61 16.97 4.55
C ILE A 396 5.72 17.23 6.05
N ARG A 397 6.78 17.96 6.42
CA ARG A 397 7.01 18.32 7.81
C ARG A 397 6.25 19.60 8.16
N CYS A 398 5.31 19.51 9.09
CA CYS A 398 4.57 20.66 9.63
C CYS A 398 4.19 20.39 11.09
N ASP A 399 3.78 21.43 11.83
CA ASP A 399 3.19 21.23 13.14
C ASP A 399 1.77 20.68 12.96
N THR A 400 1.55 19.44 13.37
CA THR A 400 0.27 18.73 13.25
C THR A 400 -0.65 18.96 14.45
N ASN A 401 -0.17 19.64 15.49
CA ASN A 401 -0.99 20.08 16.62
C ASN A 401 -1.53 21.52 16.42
N ASP A 402 -1.00 22.25 15.44
CA ASP A 402 -1.55 23.54 15.00
C ASP A 402 -2.69 23.33 13.99
N ALA A 403 -3.77 24.09 14.12
CA ALA A 403 -4.97 23.90 13.30
C ALA A 403 -4.78 24.34 11.84
N ASP A 404 -3.92 25.32 11.58
CA ASP A 404 -3.77 25.96 10.27
C ASP A 404 -2.54 25.43 9.50
N ALA A 405 -1.49 25.03 10.22
CA ALA A 405 -0.21 24.61 9.63
C ALA A 405 -0.34 23.43 8.64
N PRO A 406 -1.15 22.37 8.88
CA PRO A 406 -1.35 21.31 7.91
C PRO A 406 -1.91 21.81 6.57
N ALA A 407 -2.93 22.68 6.61
CA ALA A 407 -3.55 23.23 5.41
C ALA A 407 -2.60 24.17 4.65
N ALA A 408 -1.84 25.00 5.37
CA ALA A 408 -0.81 25.86 4.78
C ALA A 408 0.30 25.05 4.10
N ALA A 409 0.77 23.98 4.74
CA ALA A 409 1.83 23.11 4.20
C ALA A 409 1.39 22.38 2.92
N LEU A 410 0.12 21.94 2.85
CA LEU A 410 -0.43 21.33 1.63
C LEU A 410 -0.57 22.35 0.49
N ARG A 411 -1.15 23.53 0.75
CA ARG A 411 -1.35 24.58 -0.26
C ARG A 411 -0.04 25.13 -0.81
N ALA A 412 1.04 25.08 -0.03
CA ALA A 412 2.37 25.45 -0.51
C ALA A 412 2.96 24.42 -1.50
N ARG A 413 2.36 23.23 -1.61
CA ARG A 413 2.95 22.08 -2.28
C ARG A 413 2.13 21.49 -3.42
N PHE A 414 0.80 21.59 -3.32
CA PHE A 414 -0.17 20.97 -4.22
C PHE A 414 -1.33 21.91 -4.51
N ASP A 415 -1.92 21.73 -5.69
CA ASP A 415 -3.19 22.37 -6.04
C ASP A 415 -4.36 21.64 -5.36
N ALA A 416 -5.50 22.35 -5.20
CA ALA A 416 -6.63 21.83 -4.44
C ALA A 416 -7.25 20.56 -5.06
N ASP A 417 -7.25 20.46 -6.38
CA ASP A 417 -7.77 19.33 -7.15
C ASP A 417 -6.85 18.09 -7.11
N GLU A 418 -5.59 18.26 -6.68
CA GLU A 418 -4.68 17.15 -6.44
C GLU A 418 -4.98 16.39 -5.13
N VAL A 419 -5.71 16.98 -4.17
CA VAL A 419 -6.02 16.35 -2.89
C VAL A 419 -7.35 15.60 -2.97
N ALA A 420 -7.29 14.28 -3.00
CA ALA A 420 -8.45 13.41 -3.09
C ALA A 420 -9.19 13.23 -1.76
N GLY A 421 -8.46 13.36 -0.65
CA GLY A 421 -8.97 13.02 0.66
C GLY A 421 -7.97 13.28 1.78
N VAL A 422 -8.49 13.31 3.01
CA VAL A 422 -7.70 13.41 4.23
C VAL A 422 -8.15 12.29 5.18
N THR A 423 -7.19 11.64 5.83
CA THR A 423 -7.45 10.59 6.81
C THR A 423 -6.36 10.56 7.88
N THR A 424 -6.53 9.71 8.88
CA THR A 424 -5.47 9.33 9.82
C THR A 424 -5.76 7.92 10.31
N THR A 425 -4.71 7.19 10.68
CA THR A 425 -4.86 5.95 11.45
C THR A 425 -4.70 6.20 12.95
N SER A 426 -4.27 7.39 13.36
CA SER A 426 -3.99 7.73 14.76
C SER A 426 -5.21 8.33 15.46
N GLU A 427 -5.58 7.74 16.59
CA GLU A 427 -6.62 8.23 17.49
C GLU A 427 -6.44 9.72 17.86
N PHE A 428 -5.20 10.11 18.17
CA PHE A 428 -4.86 11.48 18.59
C PHE A 428 -5.06 12.55 17.51
N TYR A 429 -5.22 12.17 16.25
CA TYR A 429 -5.27 13.12 15.12
C TYR A 429 -6.60 13.05 14.36
N LEU A 430 -7.61 12.35 14.90
CA LEU A 430 -8.94 12.25 14.27
C LEU A 430 -9.60 13.62 14.08
N GLU A 431 -9.59 14.47 15.12
CA GLU A 431 -10.13 15.84 15.04
C GLU A 431 -9.35 16.72 14.05
N ALA A 432 -8.01 16.62 14.04
CA ALA A 432 -7.17 17.35 13.10
C ALA A 432 -7.42 16.92 11.65
N ALA A 433 -7.55 15.61 11.39
CA ALA A 433 -7.87 15.06 10.08
C ALA A 433 -9.26 15.51 9.60
N ALA A 434 -10.27 15.45 10.46
CA ALA A 434 -11.62 15.90 10.13
C ALA A 434 -11.68 17.41 9.85
N SER A 435 -10.98 18.22 10.66
CA SER A 435 -10.92 19.68 10.46
C SER A 435 -10.20 20.05 9.17
N LEU A 436 -9.11 19.37 8.85
CA LEU A 436 -8.40 19.55 7.59
C LEU A 436 -9.25 19.10 6.39
N ALA A 437 -9.95 17.97 6.50
CA ALA A 437 -10.87 17.51 5.45
C ALA A 437 -11.95 18.57 5.15
N ALA A 438 -12.58 19.12 6.20
CA ALA A 438 -13.58 20.18 6.08
C ALA A 438 -13.00 21.46 5.47
N THR A 439 -11.78 21.85 5.88
CA THR A 439 -11.08 23.04 5.35
C THR A 439 -10.74 22.92 3.87
N LEU A 440 -10.47 21.71 3.38
CA LEU A 440 -10.16 21.43 1.98
C LEU A 440 -11.40 21.09 1.14
N GLY A 441 -12.56 20.91 1.77
CA GLY A 441 -13.80 20.52 1.07
C GLY A 441 -13.77 19.10 0.50
N VAL A 442 -12.98 18.20 1.10
CA VAL A 442 -12.89 16.78 0.70
C VAL A 442 -13.76 15.89 1.62
N PRO A 443 -14.08 14.64 1.22
CA PRO A 443 -14.93 13.75 2.01
C PRO A 443 -14.44 13.55 3.45
N GLY A 444 -15.36 13.56 4.42
CA GLY A 444 -15.02 13.45 5.84
C GLY A 444 -16.24 13.54 6.77
N ASN A 445 -16.04 13.16 8.03
CA ASN A 445 -17.04 13.41 9.07
C ASN A 445 -17.06 14.89 9.47
N PRO A 446 -18.19 15.42 9.96
CA PRO A 446 -18.22 16.73 10.59
C PRO A 446 -17.21 16.81 11.74
N PRO A 447 -16.35 17.84 11.82
CA PRO A 447 -15.35 17.96 12.89
C PRO A 447 -15.96 17.90 14.30
N ALA A 448 -17.15 18.50 14.48
CA ALA A 448 -17.88 18.47 15.74
C ALA A 448 -18.31 17.04 16.15
N ALA A 449 -18.71 16.19 15.20
CA ALA A 449 -19.10 14.81 15.48
C ALA A 449 -17.89 13.97 15.91
N VAL A 450 -16.74 14.16 15.26
CA VAL A 450 -15.49 13.48 15.63
C VAL A 450 -15.01 13.96 17.01
N ALA A 451 -15.08 15.25 17.29
CA ALA A 451 -14.76 15.81 18.61
C ALA A 451 -15.69 15.28 19.71
N ALA A 452 -16.98 15.11 19.42
CA ALA A 452 -17.94 14.51 20.36
C ALA A 452 -17.60 13.06 20.70
N CYS A 453 -17.15 12.26 19.72
CA CYS A 453 -16.69 10.89 19.95
C CYS A 453 -15.40 10.85 20.80
N ARG A 454 -14.50 11.82 20.61
CA ARG A 454 -13.24 11.93 21.38
C ARG A 454 -13.43 12.38 22.82
N ARG A 455 -14.51 13.11 23.11
CA ARG A 455 -14.87 13.57 24.46
C ARG A 455 -15.98 12.71 25.03
N LYS A 456 -15.60 11.82 25.95
CA LYS A 456 -16.54 10.85 26.53
C LYS A 456 -17.74 11.53 27.20
N SER A 457 -17.54 12.64 27.92
CA SER A 457 -18.62 13.44 28.53
C SER A 457 -19.65 13.94 27.50
N GLU A 458 -19.19 14.40 26.35
CA GLU A 458 -20.06 14.86 25.26
C GLU A 458 -20.81 13.70 24.59
N THR A 459 -20.13 12.56 24.37
CA THR A 459 -20.80 11.33 23.94
C THR A 459 -21.92 10.96 24.93
N ARG A 460 -21.66 11.01 26.24
CA ARG A 460 -22.68 10.70 27.25
C ARG A 460 -23.88 11.63 27.19
N ARG A 461 -23.64 12.94 27.03
CA ARG A 461 -24.69 13.94 26.88
C ARG A 461 -25.58 13.65 25.67
N LEU A 462 -24.98 13.38 24.52
CA LEU A 462 -25.71 13.10 23.27
C LEU A 462 -26.53 11.80 23.35
N LEU A 463 -26.01 10.77 24.01
CA LEU A 463 -26.76 9.53 24.25
C LEU A 463 -27.94 9.76 25.22
N THR A 464 -27.79 10.60 26.25
CA THR A 464 -28.90 11.00 27.14
C THR A 464 -29.99 11.72 26.36
N ASP A 465 -29.61 12.71 25.54
CA ASP A 465 -30.55 13.48 24.72
C ASP A 465 -31.33 12.59 23.74
N ALA A 466 -30.69 11.51 23.26
CA ALA A 466 -31.29 10.51 22.39
C ALA A 466 -32.05 9.39 23.13
N GLY A 467 -32.03 9.38 24.46
CA GLY A 467 -32.67 8.33 25.28
C GLY A 467 -32.05 6.95 25.11
N LEU A 468 -30.75 6.87 24.84
CA LEU A 468 -30.04 5.62 24.56
C LEU A 468 -29.42 5.01 25.84
N PRO A 469 -29.39 3.66 25.97
CA PRO A 469 -28.83 3.01 27.14
C PRO A 469 -27.31 3.22 27.23
N GLN A 470 -26.86 3.69 28.39
CA GLN A 470 -25.46 3.98 28.73
C GLN A 470 -25.29 3.91 30.26
N PRO A 471 -24.06 3.77 30.80
CA PRO A 471 -23.83 3.86 32.24
C PRO A 471 -24.28 5.21 32.80
N VAL A 472 -24.69 5.23 34.07
CA VAL A 472 -24.70 6.48 34.83
C VAL A 472 -23.28 7.03 34.84
N SER A 473 -23.12 8.26 34.34
CA SER A 473 -21.80 8.88 34.13
C SER A 473 -21.82 10.32 34.62
N VAL A 474 -20.90 10.65 35.50
CA VAL A 474 -20.72 12.01 36.03
C VAL A 474 -19.32 12.51 35.68
N ALA A 475 -19.26 13.65 34.99
CA ALA A 475 -18.01 14.35 34.71
C ALA A 475 -17.62 15.22 35.90
N VAL A 476 -16.36 15.13 36.30
CA VAL A 476 -15.79 15.93 37.39
C VAL A 476 -14.55 16.67 36.90
N THR A 477 -14.39 17.90 37.36
CA THR A 477 -13.24 18.77 37.05
C THR A 477 -12.37 19.05 38.27
N SER A 478 -12.82 18.63 39.46
CA SER A 478 -12.08 18.78 40.70
C SER A 478 -12.25 17.57 41.61
N GLU A 479 -11.25 17.34 42.48
CA GLU A 479 -11.28 16.26 43.47
C GLU A 479 -12.49 16.37 44.44
N ALA A 480 -12.96 17.60 44.68
CA ALA A 480 -14.08 17.86 45.59
C ALA A 480 -15.41 17.29 45.09
N GLU A 481 -15.59 17.19 43.77
CA GLU A 481 -16.82 16.70 43.12
C GLU A 481 -16.93 15.16 43.15
N VAL A 482 -15.81 14.45 43.36
CA VAL A 482 -15.74 12.99 43.21
C VAL A 482 -16.69 12.26 44.16
N ALA A 483 -16.86 12.74 45.40
CA ALA A 483 -17.73 12.07 46.37
C ALA A 483 -19.21 12.09 45.95
N GLU A 484 -19.67 13.20 45.37
CA GLU A 484 -21.03 13.32 44.84
C GLU A 484 -21.20 12.50 43.56
N ALA A 485 -20.18 12.49 42.70
CA ALA A 485 -20.16 11.67 41.49
C ALA A 485 -20.22 10.16 41.81
N VAL A 486 -19.48 9.69 42.81
CA VAL A 486 -19.54 8.28 43.29
C VAL A 486 -20.91 7.97 43.89
N ALA A 487 -21.53 8.91 44.61
CA ALA A 487 -22.87 8.72 45.17
C ALA A 487 -23.94 8.54 44.07
N ALA A 488 -23.76 9.19 42.92
CA ALA A 488 -24.64 9.05 41.75
C ALA A 488 -24.36 7.75 40.95
N ALA A 489 -23.09 7.41 40.73
CA ALA A 489 -22.67 6.26 39.94
C ALA A 489 -22.80 4.91 40.68
N GLY A 490 -22.69 4.92 42.02
CA GLY A 490 -22.67 3.72 42.86
C GLY A 490 -21.28 3.06 42.95
N LEU A 491 -21.03 2.30 44.03
CA LEU A 491 -19.81 1.51 44.20
C LEU A 491 -20.06 0.02 43.91
N PRO A 492 -19.10 -0.70 43.29
CA PRO A 492 -17.84 -0.18 42.76
C PRO A 492 -18.06 0.69 41.49
N CYS A 493 -17.24 1.71 41.28
CA CYS A 493 -17.33 2.64 40.14
C CYS A 493 -16.10 2.60 39.24
N VAL A 494 -16.24 2.99 37.98
CA VAL A 494 -15.14 3.13 37.03
C VAL A 494 -14.71 4.59 36.95
N VAL A 495 -13.43 4.87 37.21
CA VAL A 495 -12.85 6.22 37.08
C VAL A 495 -11.89 6.23 35.89
N LYS A 496 -12.11 7.15 34.93
CA LYS A 496 -11.36 7.19 33.66
C LYS A 496 -11.21 8.61 33.09
N PRO A 497 -10.18 8.88 32.28
CA PRO A 497 -10.00 10.20 31.65
C PRO A 497 -11.12 10.51 30.64
N ALA A 498 -11.48 11.78 30.49
CA ALA A 498 -12.50 12.22 29.52
C ALA A 498 -12.07 12.04 28.05
N ALA A 499 -10.77 12.11 27.77
CA ALA A 499 -10.20 11.92 26.43
C ALA A 499 -8.81 11.26 26.52
N ASP A 500 -8.69 10.02 26.02
CA ASP A 500 -7.41 9.34 25.80
C ASP A 500 -7.62 8.11 24.88
N SER A 501 -6.69 7.16 24.84
CA SER A 501 -6.75 5.91 24.07
C SER A 501 -6.24 4.69 24.87
N ALA A 502 -6.45 3.49 24.32
CA ALA A 502 -5.85 2.22 24.78
C ALA A 502 -6.16 1.81 26.24
N SER A 503 -7.34 2.18 26.75
CA SER A 503 -7.75 1.97 28.15
C SER A 503 -6.81 2.60 29.19
N THR A 504 -5.98 3.57 28.77
CA THR A 504 -5.05 4.27 29.64
C THR A 504 -5.81 5.00 30.75
N GLY A 505 -5.43 4.76 32.01
CA GLY A 505 -5.99 5.47 33.15
C GLY A 505 -7.41 5.04 33.55
N VAL A 506 -7.91 3.91 33.05
CA VAL A 506 -9.20 3.34 33.49
C VAL A 506 -8.98 2.47 34.74
N LEU A 507 -9.72 2.73 35.83
CA LEU A 507 -9.58 1.99 37.08
C LEU A 507 -10.95 1.69 37.72
N LEU A 508 -11.18 0.43 38.13
CA LEU A 508 -12.27 0.09 39.05
C LEU A 508 -11.93 0.53 40.47
N CYS A 509 -12.81 1.31 41.09
CA CYS A 509 -12.67 1.83 42.44
C CYS A 509 -13.75 1.28 43.35
N ASP A 510 -13.33 0.64 44.45
CA ASP A 510 -14.22 0.01 45.44
C ASP A 510 -14.56 0.96 46.60
N SER A 511 -13.93 2.14 46.67
CA SER A 511 -14.20 3.17 47.68
C SER A 511 -14.12 4.59 47.11
N VAL A 512 -14.74 5.53 47.82
CA VAL A 512 -14.72 6.96 47.47
C VAL A 512 -13.27 7.49 47.50
N GLU A 513 -12.47 7.05 48.47
CA GLU A 513 -11.06 7.44 48.61
C GLU A 513 -10.24 6.96 47.41
N GLN A 514 -10.43 5.71 46.97
CA GLN A 514 -9.73 5.19 45.80
C GLN A 514 -10.11 5.95 44.52
N ALA A 515 -11.41 6.23 44.34
CA ALA A 515 -11.90 7.02 43.22
C ALA A 515 -11.32 8.44 43.22
N ARG A 516 -11.24 9.06 44.39
CA ARG A 516 -10.67 10.40 44.62
C ARG A 516 -9.18 10.45 44.30
N ASP A 517 -8.41 9.51 44.83
CA ASP A 517 -6.96 9.42 44.60
C ASP A 517 -6.64 9.21 43.12
N HIS A 518 -7.42 8.38 42.43
CA HIS A 518 -7.23 8.15 41.00
C HIS A 518 -7.65 9.34 40.15
N ALA A 519 -8.80 9.96 40.45
CA ALA A 519 -9.26 11.17 39.77
C ALA A 519 -8.25 12.31 39.92
N ALA A 520 -7.66 12.51 41.10
CA ALA A 520 -6.62 13.52 41.33
C ALA A 520 -5.40 13.31 40.43
N LYS A 521 -4.97 12.06 40.22
CA LYS A 521 -3.86 11.74 39.30
C LYS A 521 -4.21 12.06 37.85
N LEU A 522 -5.42 11.72 37.41
CA LEU A 522 -5.88 11.99 36.05
C LEU A 522 -6.06 13.50 35.80
N LEU A 523 -6.63 14.25 36.75
CA LEU A 523 -6.82 15.71 36.66
C LEU A 523 -5.48 16.47 36.61
N ALA A 524 -4.39 15.87 37.12
CA ALA A 524 -3.05 16.46 37.02
C ALA A 524 -2.43 16.33 35.62
N ILE A 525 -2.98 15.47 34.75
CA ILE A 525 -2.52 15.29 33.37
C ILE A 525 -3.08 16.43 32.51
N THR A 526 -2.19 17.26 31.97
CA THR A 526 -2.57 18.41 31.13
C THR A 526 -2.26 18.19 29.65
N HIS A 527 -1.39 17.23 29.33
CA HIS A 527 -1.00 16.91 27.96
C HIS A 527 -0.88 15.40 27.76
N ASN A 528 -1.24 14.92 26.57
CA ASN A 528 -1.08 13.52 26.20
C ASN A 528 0.32 13.20 25.63
N VAL A 529 0.53 11.94 25.24
CA VAL A 529 1.80 11.43 24.65
C VAL A 529 2.15 12.03 23.28
N ARG A 530 1.27 12.86 22.71
CA ARG A 530 1.48 13.63 21.48
C ARG A 530 1.64 15.13 21.73
N GLU A 531 1.84 15.51 22.99
CA GLU A 531 2.03 16.91 23.42
C GLU A 531 0.79 17.79 23.12
N GLN A 532 -0.38 17.17 22.98
CA GLN A 532 -1.64 17.88 22.80
C GLN A 532 -2.27 18.13 24.18
N ALA A 533 -2.83 19.31 24.37
CA ALA A 533 -3.60 19.63 25.56
C ALA A 533 -4.79 18.68 25.70
N VAL A 534 -5.00 18.14 26.89
CA VAL A 534 -6.19 17.33 27.22
C VAL A 534 -7.12 18.09 28.16
N PRO A 535 -8.43 17.84 28.11
CA PRO A 535 -9.37 18.43 29.07
C PRO A 535 -9.01 18.03 30.51
N THR A 536 -9.04 18.98 31.44
CA THR A 536 -8.96 18.72 32.89
C THR A 536 -10.31 18.17 33.38
N GLU A 537 -10.66 16.98 32.93
CA GLU A 537 -11.95 16.34 33.19
C GLU A 537 -11.79 14.82 33.32
N VAL A 538 -12.47 14.24 34.30
CA VAL A 538 -12.49 12.81 34.60
C VAL A 538 -13.94 12.36 34.66
N LEU A 539 -14.21 11.13 34.23
CA LEU A 539 -15.52 10.50 34.37
C LEU A 539 -15.51 9.52 35.54
N VAL A 540 -16.54 9.60 36.38
CA VAL A 540 -16.92 8.58 37.35
C VAL A 540 -18.19 7.91 36.84
N GLU A 541 -18.10 6.62 36.52
CA GLU A 541 -19.17 5.86 35.89
C GLU A 541 -19.60 4.64 36.71
N GLU A 542 -20.86 4.26 36.56
CA GLU A 542 -21.41 2.98 36.99
C GLU A 542 -20.63 1.81 36.35
N LEU A 543 -20.38 0.76 37.14
CA LEU A 543 -19.89 -0.50 36.59
C LEU A 543 -21.03 -1.23 35.88
N VAL A 544 -20.98 -1.27 34.55
CA VAL A 544 -21.93 -2.04 33.74
C VAL A 544 -21.54 -3.52 33.73
N GLU A 545 -22.34 -4.37 34.35
CA GLU A 545 -22.17 -5.82 34.31
C GLU A 545 -22.79 -6.44 33.05
N GLY A 546 -22.00 -7.22 32.31
CA GLY A 546 -22.45 -7.85 31.07
C GLY A 546 -21.28 -8.33 30.22
N THR A 547 -21.60 -9.05 29.14
CA THR A 547 -20.59 -9.47 28.16
C THR A 547 -20.25 -8.30 27.25
N GLU A 548 -18.96 -8.07 27.03
CA GLU A 548 -18.48 -6.95 26.21
C GLU A 548 -18.42 -7.33 24.72
N TYR A 549 -18.88 -6.41 23.88
CA TYR A 549 -18.86 -6.53 22.43
C TYR A 549 -18.38 -5.22 21.80
N SER A 550 -17.89 -5.31 20.57
CA SER A 550 -17.84 -4.16 19.67
C SER A 550 -18.63 -4.42 18.40
N VAL A 551 -19.08 -3.34 17.77
CA VAL A 551 -19.81 -3.37 16.51
C VAL A 551 -19.09 -2.49 15.52
N GLU A 552 -18.66 -3.13 14.45
CA GLU A 552 -17.87 -2.51 13.40
C GLU A 552 -18.83 -2.05 12.32
N THR A 553 -18.79 -0.75 12.01
CA THR A 553 -19.70 -0.14 11.05
C THR A 553 -18.93 0.73 10.05
N ILE A 554 -19.52 0.95 8.88
CA ILE A 554 -18.95 1.81 7.85
C ILE A 554 -20.04 2.44 7.00
N PHE A 555 -19.87 3.70 6.61
CA PHE A 555 -20.75 4.36 5.66
C PHE A 555 -20.42 3.94 4.22
N ALA A 556 -21.41 3.48 3.47
CA ALA A 556 -21.34 3.25 2.03
C ALA A 556 -22.57 3.87 1.37
N ASP A 557 -22.37 4.61 0.28
CA ASP A 557 -23.45 5.31 -0.46
C ASP A 557 -24.35 6.20 0.42
N GLY A 558 -23.78 6.76 1.50
CA GLY A 558 -24.49 7.62 2.46
C GLY A 558 -25.29 6.87 3.53
N GLU A 559 -25.31 5.53 3.50
CA GLU A 559 -25.98 4.70 4.49
C GLU A 559 -24.98 4.04 5.45
N LEU A 560 -25.37 3.90 6.72
CA LEU A 560 -24.58 3.18 7.71
C LEU A 560 -24.76 1.67 7.52
N HIS A 561 -23.67 0.94 7.30
CA HIS A 561 -23.68 -0.52 7.23
C HIS A 561 -23.03 -1.11 8.49
N VAL A 562 -23.67 -2.13 9.05
CA VAL A 562 -23.06 -2.97 10.09
C VAL A 562 -22.25 -4.05 9.39
N VAL A 563 -20.97 -4.13 9.72
CA VAL A 563 -20.03 -5.13 9.20
C VAL A 563 -20.15 -6.41 10.02
N GLY A 564 -20.30 -6.27 11.33
CA GLY A 564 -20.64 -7.35 12.24
C GLY A 564 -20.29 -7.02 13.69
N VAL A 565 -20.56 -7.98 14.56
CA VAL A 565 -20.35 -7.88 16.01
C VAL A 565 -19.16 -8.74 16.41
N THR A 566 -18.26 -8.17 17.21
CA THR A 566 -17.07 -8.84 17.74
C THR A 566 -17.23 -9.05 19.24
N ARG A 567 -17.06 -10.28 19.72
CA ARG A 567 -17.01 -10.57 21.18
C ARG A 567 -15.67 -10.11 21.72
N LYS A 568 -15.67 -9.41 22.86
CA LYS A 568 -14.46 -8.97 23.56
C LYS A 568 -14.36 -9.64 24.93
N SER A 569 -13.13 -9.98 25.32
CA SER A 569 -12.83 -10.42 26.68
C SER A 569 -11.74 -9.54 27.25
N VAL A 570 -11.94 -9.08 28.48
CA VAL A 570 -11.03 -8.18 29.20
C VAL A 570 -10.45 -8.86 30.44
N SER A 571 -9.35 -8.33 30.96
CA SER A 571 -8.74 -8.81 32.20
C SER A 571 -9.68 -8.59 33.39
N PRO A 572 -9.55 -9.39 34.45
CA PRO A 572 -10.26 -9.13 35.69
C PRO A 572 -9.94 -7.72 36.23
N PRO A 573 -10.83 -7.16 37.08
CA PRO A 573 -10.56 -5.92 37.77
C PRO A 573 -9.18 -5.91 38.45
N PRO A 574 -8.50 -4.76 38.50
CA PRO A 574 -9.07 -3.42 38.28
C PRO A 574 -8.88 -2.79 36.88
N SER A 575 -8.19 -3.44 35.92
CA SER A 575 -7.64 -2.76 34.72
C SER A 575 -8.28 -3.06 33.34
N PHE A 576 -9.28 -3.94 33.24
CA PHE A 576 -10.07 -4.18 32.00
C PHE A 576 -9.27 -4.26 30.67
N VAL A 577 -8.07 -4.84 30.69
CA VAL A 577 -7.21 -4.94 29.50
C VAL A 577 -7.75 -6.00 28.56
N GLU A 578 -7.99 -5.69 27.29
CA GLU A 578 -8.49 -6.70 26.36
C GLU A 578 -7.47 -7.84 26.18
N LEU A 579 -7.96 -9.07 26.34
CA LEU A 579 -7.19 -10.30 26.24
C LEU A 579 -7.57 -11.09 25.00
N ARG A 580 -8.83 -11.04 24.55
CA ARG A 580 -9.30 -11.79 23.39
C ARG A 580 -10.38 -11.05 22.60
N HIS A 581 -10.41 -11.33 21.30
CA HIS A 581 -11.55 -10.99 20.44
C HIS A 581 -11.95 -12.18 19.58
N ALA A 582 -13.25 -12.30 19.27
CA ALA A 582 -13.76 -13.30 18.34
C ALA A 582 -14.82 -12.69 17.42
N PHE A 583 -14.66 -12.90 16.11
CA PHE A 583 -15.55 -12.42 15.07
C PHE A 583 -15.96 -13.57 14.12
N PRO A 584 -17.25 -13.70 13.76
CA PRO A 584 -18.39 -13.00 14.35
C PRO A 584 -18.65 -13.47 15.79
N ALA A 585 -19.32 -12.64 16.58
CA ALA A 585 -19.78 -12.99 17.93
C ALA A 585 -20.83 -14.12 17.90
N PRO A 586 -20.83 -15.06 18.86
CA PRO A 586 -21.82 -16.14 18.94
C PRO A 586 -23.14 -15.64 19.56
N LEU A 587 -23.86 -14.80 18.81
CA LEU A 587 -25.14 -14.20 19.23
C LEU A 587 -26.31 -14.81 18.45
N ASP A 588 -27.49 -14.86 19.09
CA ASP A 588 -28.73 -15.14 18.37
C ASP A 588 -29.22 -13.89 17.61
N ASP A 589 -30.14 -14.10 16.66
CA ASP A 589 -30.65 -13.04 15.79
C ASP A 589 -31.33 -11.90 16.57
N ALA A 590 -31.94 -12.22 17.73
CA ALA A 590 -32.62 -11.23 18.56
C ALA A 590 -31.62 -10.29 19.24
N ALA A 591 -30.59 -10.85 19.89
CA ALA A 591 -29.53 -10.08 20.53
C ALA A 591 -28.72 -9.28 19.50
N SER A 592 -28.37 -9.90 18.36
CA SER A 592 -27.68 -9.20 17.27
C SER A 592 -28.52 -8.04 16.74
N GLY A 593 -29.81 -8.26 16.47
CA GLY A 593 -30.72 -7.23 15.97
C GLY A 593 -30.92 -6.06 16.95
N GLU A 594 -30.98 -6.33 18.26
CA GLU A 594 -31.08 -5.29 19.27
C GLU A 594 -29.79 -4.47 19.37
N ILE A 595 -28.63 -5.14 19.36
CA ILE A 595 -27.30 -4.50 19.33
C ILE A 595 -27.20 -3.57 18.11
N GLU A 596 -27.53 -4.06 16.92
CA GLU A 596 -27.48 -3.25 15.70
C GLU A 596 -28.37 -2.02 15.77
N ARG A 597 -29.60 -2.17 16.31
CA ARG A 597 -30.54 -1.06 16.46
C ARG A 597 -29.98 0.02 17.39
N VAL A 598 -29.43 -0.37 18.55
CA VAL A 598 -28.84 0.57 19.52
C VAL A 598 -27.62 1.26 18.93
N VAL A 599 -26.72 0.51 18.26
CA VAL A 599 -25.52 1.08 17.65
C VAL A 599 -25.84 2.06 16.53
N ARG A 600 -26.81 1.74 15.66
CA ARG A 600 -27.25 2.67 14.60
C ARG A 600 -27.77 3.98 15.17
N ALA A 601 -28.60 3.90 16.21
CA ALA A 601 -29.12 5.09 16.88
C ALA A 601 -28.02 5.89 17.59
N ALA A 602 -27.03 5.20 18.17
CA ALA A 602 -25.89 5.83 18.84
C ALA A 602 -24.98 6.58 17.86
N VAL A 603 -24.63 5.94 16.72
CA VAL A 603 -23.84 6.56 15.64
C VAL A 603 -24.58 7.76 15.03
N GLU A 604 -25.90 7.66 14.89
CA GLU A 604 -26.75 8.77 14.44
C GLU A 604 -26.74 9.93 15.44
N ALA A 605 -26.87 9.64 16.74
CA ALA A 605 -26.90 10.64 17.81
C ALA A 605 -25.59 11.44 17.93
N VAL A 606 -24.43 10.80 17.70
CA VAL A 606 -23.13 11.51 17.68
C VAL A 606 -22.86 12.26 16.36
N GLY A 607 -23.70 12.08 15.34
CA GLY A 607 -23.63 12.84 14.10
C GLY A 607 -22.58 12.37 13.09
N LEU A 608 -22.07 11.13 13.20
CA LEU A 608 -21.15 10.57 12.21
C LEU A 608 -21.90 10.26 10.91
N ARG A 609 -21.24 10.49 9.76
CA ARG A 609 -21.86 10.37 8.41
C ARG A 609 -20.93 9.75 7.37
N HIS A 610 -19.70 9.42 7.73
CA HIS A 610 -18.67 9.03 6.78
C HIS A 610 -17.65 8.07 7.41
N GLY A 611 -17.05 7.21 6.58
CA GLY A 611 -15.99 6.30 7.01
C GLY A 611 -16.46 5.22 7.99
N ALA A 612 -15.49 4.53 8.59
CA ALA A 612 -15.70 3.46 9.56
C ALA A 612 -15.83 3.99 10.99
N CYS A 613 -16.65 3.31 11.78
CA CYS A 613 -16.84 3.57 13.20
C CYS A 613 -16.79 2.26 13.99
N HIS A 614 -16.18 2.33 15.16
CA HIS A 614 -16.04 1.26 16.13
C HIS A 614 -16.82 1.62 17.39
N THR A 615 -17.84 0.84 17.72
CA THR A 615 -18.71 1.10 18.87
C THR A 615 -18.58 -0.02 19.88
N GLU A 616 -18.18 0.29 21.10
CA GLU A 616 -18.09 -0.66 22.21
C GLU A 616 -19.36 -0.64 23.06
N LEU A 617 -19.83 -1.81 23.47
CA LEU A 617 -21.03 -1.96 24.30
C LEU A 617 -20.91 -3.16 25.24
N ARG A 618 -21.77 -3.19 26.26
CA ARG A 618 -22.00 -4.38 27.08
C ARG A 618 -23.43 -4.85 26.93
N LEU A 619 -23.60 -6.15 26.69
CA LEU A 619 -24.90 -6.80 26.71
C LEU A 619 -25.25 -7.19 28.14
N THR A 620 -26.19 -6.45 28.73
CA THR A 620 -26.68 -6.64 30.11
C THR A 620 -27.99 -7.43 30.11
N SER A 621 -28.51 -7.78 31.28
CA SER A 621 -29.86 -8.34 31.40
C SER A 621 -30.98 -7.39 30.95
N ALA A 622 -30.71 -6.08 30.89
CA ALA A 622 -31.65 -5.05 30.45
C ALA A 622 -31.48 -4.68 28.96
N GLY A 623 -30.53 -5.30 28.26
CA GLY A 623 -30.21 -5.04 26.85
C GLY A 623 -28.82 -4.41 26.64
N PRO A 624 -28.50 -3.99 25.40
CA PRO A 624 -27.21 -3.41 25.04
C PRO A 624 -27.01 -2.01 25.64
N THR A 625 -25.89 -1.80 26.33
CA THR A 625 -25.48 -0.53 26.93
C THR A 625 -24.23 -0.01 26.24
N VAL A 626 -24.29 1.17 25.63
CA VAL A 626 -23.17 1.76 24.89
C VAL A 626 -22.07 2.23 25.85
N ILE A 627 -20.85 1.72 25.64
CA ILE A 627 -19.67 2.07 26.45
C ILE A 627 -18.86 3.17 25.78
N GLU A 628 -18.57 3.05 24.48
CA GLU A 628 -17.75 4.03 23.74
C GLU A 628 -18.10 4.02 22.25
N ILE A 629 -17.95 5.17 21.57
CA ILE A 629 -18.11 5.31 20.11
C ILE A 629 -16.85 5.99 19.58
N ASN A 630 -16.18 5.34 18.62
CA ASN A 630 -14.93 5.80 18.06
C ASN A 630 -15.07 6.01 16.54
N ALA A 631 -14.79 7.23 16.06
CA ALA A 631 -14.88 7.60 14.63
C ALA A 631 -13.69 7.08 13.80
N ARG A 632 -13.29 5.82 14.01
CA ARG A 632 -12.18 5.15 13.34
C ARG A 632 -12.39 3.64 13.29
N LEU A 633 -11.48 2.96 12.59
CA LEU A 633 -11.35 1.51 12.65
C LEU A 633 -10.99 1.02 14.05
N ALA A 634 -11.50 -0.16 14.39
CA ALA A 634 -11.22 -0.85 15.64
C ALA A 634 -9.72 -1.16 15.82
N GLY A 635 -9.28 -1.18 17.09
CA GLY A 635 -7.95 -1.62 17.48
C GLY A 635 -7.87 -3.15 17.60
N GLY A 636 -6.83 -3.65 18.27
CA GLY A 636 -6.78 -5.06 18.68
C GLY A 636 -6.84 -6.08 17.53
N MET A 637 -6.35 -5.73 16.34
CA MET A 637 -6.42 -6.58 15.14
C MET A 637 -7.84 -6.91 14.65
N ILE A 638 -8.90 -6.27 15.19
CA ILE A 638 -10.29 -6.54 14.79
C ILE A 638 -10.51 -6.40 13.27
N PRO A 639 -10.01 -5.35 12.58
CA PRO A 639 -10.13 -5.27 11.11
C PRO A 639 -9.48 -6.45 10.37
N GLU A 640 -8.41 -7.00 10.93
CA GLU A 640 -7.72 -8.16 10.36
C GLU A 640 -8.49 -9.46 10.63
N LEU A 641 -9.12 -9.60 11.79
CA LEU A 641 -10.03 -10.71 12.09
C LEU A 641 -11.20 -10.73 11.11
N ILE A 642 -11.82 -9.58 10.85
CA ILE A 642 -12.91 -9.46 9.88
C ILE A 642 -12.44 -9.90 8.49
N ARG A 643 -11.27 -9.44 8.06
CA ARG A 643 -10.69 -9.82 6.76
C ARG A 643 -10.41 -11.32 6.65
N LEU A 644 -9.80 -11.91 7.68
CA LEU A 644 -9.47 -13.34 7.73
C LEU A 644 -10.70 -14.23 7.86
N ALA A 645 -11.76 -13.75 8.52
CA ALA A 645 -13.05 -14.42 8.60
C ALA A 645 -13.80 -14.45 7.25
N GLY A 646 -13.33 -13.74 6.21
CA GLY A 646 -14.01 -13.63 4.92
C GLY A 646 -14.87 -12.36 4.76
N GLY A 647 -14.79 -11.43 5.71
CA GLY A 647 -15.42 -10.11 5.65
C GLY A 647 -14.63 -9.08 4.83
N PRO A 648 -15.13 -7.83 4.74
CA PRO A 648 -14.46 -6.76 4.00
C PRO A 648 -13.11 -6.37 4.62
N ASP A 649 -12.13 -6.03 3.77
CA ASP A 649 -10.91 -5.33 4.22
C ASP A 649 -11.27 -3.88 4.61
N LEU A 650 -11.63 -3.68 5.88
CA LEU A 650 -12.08 -2.39 6.39
C LEU A 650 -11.00 -1.31 6.32
N LEU A 651 -9.72 -1.67 6.35
CA LEU A 651 -8.66 -0.68 6.15
C LEU A 651 -8.74 -0.11 4.74
N THR A 652 -8.79 -0.98 3.73
CA THR A 652 -8.94 -0.56 2.33
C THR A 652 -10.23 0.22 2.12
N GLN A 653 -11.34 -0.20 2.71
CA GLN A 653 -12.62 0.50 2.59
C GLN A 653 -12.62 1.89 3.24
N GLN A 654 -11.96 2.05 4.39
CA GLN A 654 -11.78 3.36 5.02
C GLN A 654 -10.97 4.32 4.15
N LEU A 655 -9.92 3.83 3.46
CA LEU A 655 -9.13 4.65 2.55
C LEU A 655 -9.93 5.04 1.30
N ARG A 656 -10.76 4.13 0.78
CA ARG A 656 -11.69 4.42 -0.32
C ARG A 656 -12.68 5.50 0.06
N ALA A 657 -13.32 5.38 1.22
CA ALA A 657 -14.22 6.40 1.75
C ALA A 657 -13.51 7.76 1.86
N ALA A 658 -12.34 7.81 2.51
CA ALA A 658 -11.56 9.05 2.66
C ALA A 658 -11.22 9.71 1.31
N ALA A 659 -10.97 8.94 0.26
CA ALA A 659 -10.66 9.43 -1.08
C ALA A 659 -11.89 9.68 -1.99
N GLY A 660 -13.11 9.50 -1.46
CA GLY A 660 -14.35 9.60 -2.24
C GLY A 660 -14.49 8.52 -3.31
N LEU A 661 -13.86 7.36 -3.12
CA LEU A 661 -14.03 6.18 -3.95
C LEU A 661 -15.20 5.32 -3.41
N PRO A 662 -15.90 4.54 -4.26
CA PRO A 662 -17.00 3.69 -3.82
C PRO A 662 -16.57 2.68 -2.75
N VAL A 663 -17.33 2.50 -1.67
CA VAL A 663 -17.03 1.49 -0.65
C VAL A 663 -17.58 0.14 -1.08
N GLU A 664 -16.76 -0.91 -1.02
CA GLU A 664 -17.09 -2.27 -1.43
C GLU A 664 -17.24 -3.19 -0.20
N LEU A 665 -18.44 -3.72 0.01
CA LEU A 665 -18.77 -4.60 1.14
C LEU A 665 -19.16 -6.00 0.64
N PRO A 666 -18.17 -6.87 0.31
CA PRO A 666 -18.45 -8.25 -0.07
C PRO A 666 -19.26 -8.98 1.00
N ARG A 667 -20.23 -9.79 0.55
CA ARG A 667 -21.00 -10.69 1.41
C ARG A 667 -20.53 -12.12 1.15
N GLY A 668 -20.16 -12.83 2.21
CA GLY A 668 -19.74 -14.22 2.17
C GLY A 668 -20.06 -14.93 3.47
N GLU A 669 -19.94 -16.25 3.48
CA GLU A 669 -19.97 -17.02 4.71
C GLU A 669 -18.74 -16.64 5.56
N LEU A 670 -18.99 -16.28 6.82
CA LEU A 670 -17.94 -15.88 7.74
C LEU A 670 -17.43 -17.10 8.50
N THR A 671 -16.12 -17.25 8.56
CA THR A 671 -15.46 -18.26 9.40
C THR A 671 -15.08 -17.64 10.75
N PRO A 672 -15.52 -18.20 11.90
CA PRO A 672 -15.10 -17.75 13.23
C PRO A 672 -13.59 -17.59 13.31
N THR A 673 -13.16 -16.36 13.57
CA THR A 673 -11.75 -15.96 13.62
C THR A 673 -11.52 -15.07 14.82
N GLY A 674 -10.44 -15.30 15.55
CA GLY A 674 -10.20 -14.64 16.82
C GLY A 674 -8.73 -14.35 17.06
N VAL A 675 -8.48 -13.43 17.99
CA VAL A 675 -7.17 -13.10 18.49
C VAL A 675 -7.11 -13.35 19.99
N ALA A 676 -5.94 -13.81 20.46
CA ALA A 676 -5.61 -13.77 21.87
C ALA A 676 -4.27 -13.05 22.08
N PHE A 677 -4.23 -12.11 23.02
CA PHE A 677 -3.05 -11.32 23.33
C PHE A 677 -2.20 -12.02 24.38
N LEU A 678 -0.89 -11.98 24.18
CA LEU A 678 0.09 -12.48 25.12
C LEU A 678 0.37 -11.42 26.19
N THR A 679 0.08 -11.74 27.45
CA THR A 679 0.39 -10.90 28.61
C THR A 679 1.21 -11.69 29.63
N SER A 680 1.83 -11.00 30.58
CA SER A 680 2.57 -11.61 31.69
C SER A 680 1.78 -11.45 32.98
N SER A 681 1.82 -12.43 33.87
CA SER A 681 1.39 -12.29 35.27
C SER A 681 2.54 -11.85 36.20
N GLU A 682 3.77 -11.85 35.70
CA GLU A 682 4.98 -11.52 36.44
C GLU A 682 5.63 -10.23 35.90
N GLU A 683 6.38 -9.55 36.77
CA GLU A 683 7.19 -8.39 36.43
C GLU A 683 8.67 -8.78 36.30
N GLY A 684 9.36 -8.21 35.31
CA GLY A 684 10.78 -8.45 35.10
C GLY A 684 11.26 -7.95 33.74
N ARG A 685 12.41 -8.43 33.28
CA ARG A 685 12.89 -8.20 31.90
C ARG A 685 12.71 -9.44 31.06
N LEU A 686 12.30 -9.26 29.81
CA LEU A 686 12.12 -10.37 28.89
C LEU A 686 13.48 -11.02 28.58
N ALA A 687 13.66 -12.28 28.95
CA ALA A 687 14.85 -13.07 28.59
C ALA A 687 14.68 -13.72 27.20
N GLY A 688 13.46 -14.15 26.89
CA GLY A 688 13.10 -14.79 25.63
C GLY A 688 11.66 -15.29 25.60
N LEU A 689 11.19 -15.58 24.39
CA LEU A 689 9.88 -16.16 24.10
C LEU A 689 10.07 -17.42 23.26
N ASP A 690 9.91 -18.59 23.88
CA ASP A 690 10.11 -19.88 23.22
C ASP A 690 8.78 -20.47 22.74
N GLY A 691 8.85 -21.36 21.74
CA GLY A 691 7.70 -22.15 21.28
C GLY A 691 6.72 -21.42 20.34
N HIS A 692 6.99 -20.16 19.98
CA HIS A 692 6.20 -19.41 19.00
C HIS A 692 6.16 -20.09 17.61
N GLU A 693 7.23 -20.75 17.16
CA GLU A 693 7.21 -21.55 15.91
C GLU A 693 6.34 -22.80 16.04
N ALA A 694 6.33 -23.45 17.21
CA ALA A 694 5.43 -24.58 17.45
C ALA A 694 3.96 -24.13 17.49
N ALA A 695 3.67 -22.95 18.04
CA ALA A 695 2.35 -22.34 18.01
C ALA A 695 1.90 -22.05 16.55
N ARG A 696 2.78 -21.50 15.72
CA ARG A 696 2.51 -21.24 14.28
C ARG A 696 2.17 -22.50 13.50
N SER A 697 2.70 -23.66 13.90
CA SER A 697 2.46 -24.93 13.23
C SER A 697 1.12 -25.60 13.58
N LEU A 698 0.37 -25.06 14.54
CA LEU A 698 -0.91 -25.64 14.94
C LEU A 698 -1.98 -25.42 13.86
N PRO A 699 -2.84 -26.42 13.59
CA PRO A 699 -3.97 -26.26 12.67
C PRO A 699 -4.85 -25.07 13.07
N GLY A 700 -5.28 -24.29 12.09
CA GLY A 700 -6.16 -23.13 12.30
C GLY A 700 -5.45 -21.85 12.75
N VAL A 701 -4.18 -21.89 13.17
CA VAL A 701 -3.42 -20.68 13.51
C VAL A 701 -2.98 -19.96 12.24
N ALA A 702 -3.48 -18.73 12.06
CA ALA A 702 -3.17 -17.88 10.91
C ALA A 702 -1.91 -17.04 11.16
N GLU A 703 -1.73 -16.55 12.39
CA GLU A 703 -0.62 -15.67 12.73
C GLU A 703 -0.17 -15.83 14.19
N VAL A 704 1.14 -15.74 14.41
CA VAL A 704 1.73 -15.53 15.75
C VAL A 704 2.71 -14.38 15.64
N HIS A 705 2.41 -13.30 16.36
CA HIS A 705 3.22 -12.09 16.38
C HIS A 705 3.80 -11.83 17.76
N ILE A 706 5.10 -11.56 17.80
CA ILE A 706 5.83 -11.19 19.02
C ILE A 706 6.31 -9.75 18.86
N ALA A 707 5.83 -8.87 19.74
CA ALA A 707 6.12 -7.43 19.68
C ALA A 707 7.33 -7.03 20.55
N ARG A 708 7.63 -7.78 21.61
CA ARG A 708 8.70 -7.49 22.57
C ARG A 708 9.99 -8.23 22.25
N ARG A 709 11.12 -7.62 22.60
CA ARG A 709 12.47 -8.16 22.39
C ARG A 709 13.12 -8.52 23.72
N PRO A 710 14.08 -9.46 23.74
CA PRO A 710 14.88 -9.70 24.93
C PRO A 710 15.50 -8.40 25.48
N GLY A 711 15.35 -8.17 26.78
CA GLY A 711 15.74 -6.96 27.50
C GLY A 711 14.59 -5.98 27.76
N ASP A 712 13.48 -6.06 27.04
CA ASP A 712 12.32 -5.18 27.24
C ASP A 712 11.69 -5.39 28.63
N PRO A 713 11.19 -4.33 29.28
CA PRO A 713 10.45 -4.46 30.53
C PRO A 713 9.11 -5.15 30.28
N VAL A 714 8.74 -6.04 31.20
CA VAL A 714 7.49 -6.80 31.21
C VAL A 714 6.87 -6.65 32.59
N ARG A 715 5.55 -6.46 32.63
CA ARG A 715 4.77 -6.35 33.86
C ARG A 715 3.35 -6.90 33.65
N PRO A 716 2.60 -7.16 34.74
CA PRO A 716 1.17 -7.41 34.66
C PRO A 716 0.45 -6.35 33.84
N ALA A 717 -0.41 -6.78 32.93
CA ALA A 717 -1.03 -5.86 31.98
C ALA A 717 -2.01 -4.91 32.68
N THR A 718 -1.72 -3.61 32.58
CA THR A 718 -2.57 -2.52 33.07
C THR A 718 -3.22 -1.72 31.95
N ASP A 719 -2.65 -1.79 30.75
CA ASP A 719 -3.18 -1.20 29.52
C ASP A 719 -2.82 -2.08 28.29
N ALA A 720 -3.22 -1.65 27.09
CA ALA A 720 -2.94 -2.40 25.87
C ALA A 720 -1.46 -2.42 25.45
N TYR A 721 -0.64 -1.49 25.95
CA TYR A 721 0.79 -1.42 25.63
C TYR A 721 1.61 -2.47 26.40
N ASP A 722 1.09 -3.01 27.50
CA ASP A 722 1.73 -4.09 28.26
C ASP A 722 1.67 -5.46 27.55
N ARG A 723 0.92 -5.56 26.44
CA ARG A 723 0.85 -6.79 25.62
C ARG A 723 2.21 -7.09 24.98
N MET A 724 2.61 -8.36 25.00
CA MET A 724 3.89 -8.84 24.46
C MET A 724 3.79 -9.35 23.02
N GLY A 725 2.59 -9.63 22.54
CA GLY A 725 2.33 -10.22 21.24
C GLY A 725 0.88 -10.69 21.13
N TYR A 726 0.57 -11.44 20.08
CA TYR A 726 -0.74 -12.04 19.87
C TYR A 726 -0.68 -13.30 19.01
N VAL A 727 -1.75 -14.10 19.08
CA VAL A 727 -2.05 -15.22 18.18
C VAL A 727 -3.39 -14.96 17.51
N ILE A 728 -3.48 -15.19 16.20
CA ILE A 728 -4.73 -15.20 15.44
C ILE A 728 -5.00 -16.61 14.95
N ALA A 729 -6.23 -17.09 15.13
CA ALA A 729 -6.68 -18.39 14.64
C ALA A 729 -8.10 -18.32 14.06
N SER A 730 -8.44 -19.31 13.23
CA SER A 730 -9.78 -19.53 12.68
C SER A 730 -10.21 -20.98 12.93
N ALA A 731 -11.50 -21.20 13.16
CA ALA A 731 -12.08 -22.52 13.41
C ALA A 731 -13.56 -22.60 12.97
N ASP A 732 -14.13 -23.80 13.00
CA ASP A 732 -15.51 -24.06 12.55
C ASP A 732 -16.58 -23.52 13.51
N SER A 733 -16.23 -23.30 14.78
CA SER A 733 -17.08 -22.71 15.81
C SER A 733 -16.29 -21.78 16.73
N VAL A 734 -16.99 -20.95 17.50
CA VAL A 734 -16.34 -20.05 18.46
C VAL A 734 -15.73 -20.84 19.62
N GLU A 735 -16.32 -21.96 20.03
CA GLU A 735 -15.75 -22.86 21.03
C GLU A 735 -14.44 -23.51 20.53
N ASP A 736 -14.39 -23.91 19.26
CA ASP A 736 -13.21 -24.51 18.65
C ASP A 736 -12.11 -23.47 18.43
N LEU A 737 -12.50 -22.23 18.14
CA LEU A 737 -11.62 -21.09 18.07
C LEU A 737 -10.95 -20.82 19.42
N ASP A 738 -11.73 -20.77 20.51
CA ASP A 738 -11.18 -20.56 21.86
C ASP A 738 -10.18 -21.67 22.23
N ARG A 739 -10.51 -22.94 21.94
CA ARG A 739 -9.59 -24.07 22.15
C ARG A 739 -8.31 -23.96 21.33
N SER A 740 -8.40 -23.47 20.10
CA SER A 740 -7.25 -23.32 19.21
C SER A 740 -6.32 -22.20 19.68
N LEU A 741 -6.90 -21.08 20.14
CA LEU A 741 -6.14 -19.97 20.74
C LEU A 741 -5.45 -20.41 22.03
N ASP A 742 -6.15 -21.14 22.91
CA ASP A 742 -5.58 -21.70 24.14
C ASP A 742 -4.39 -22.61 23.83
N ALA A 743 -4.59 -23.57 22.92
CA ALA A 743 -3.56 -24.51 22.52
C ALA A 743 -2.31 -23.82 21.96
N ALA A 744 -2.48 -22.69 21.27
CA ALA A 744 -1.37 -21.92 20.72
C ALA A 744 -0.63 -21.11 21.79
N LEU A 745 -1.35 -20.43 22.69
CA LEU A 745 -0.74 -19.71 23.81
C LEU A 745 0.02 -20.66 24.75
N ASP A 746 -0.51 -21.85 25.00
CA ASP A 746 0.13 -22.88 25.84
C ASP A 746 1.47 -23.37 25.27
N ARG A 747 1.73 -23.18 23.97
CA ARG A 747 3.05 -23.46 23.37
C ARG A 747 4.05 -22.34 23.61
N ILE A 748 3.61 -21.13 23.97
CA ILE A 748 4.47 -19.96 24.12
C ILE A 748 4.88 -19.84 25.59
N THR A 749 6.18 -19.99 25.86
CA THR A 749 6.72 -19.81 27.21
C THR A 749 7.45 -18.46 27.29
N VAL A 750 7.00 -17.62 28.21
CA VAL A 750 7.66 -16.34 28.56
C VAL A 750 8.73 -16.62 29.60
N ARG A 751 9.98 -16.25 29.32
CA ARG A 751 11.06 -16.29 30.31
C ARG A 751 11.43 -14.89 30.73
N LEU A 752 11.41 -14.62 32.03
CA LEU A 752 11.83 -13.35 32.61
C LEU A 752 13.15 -13.49 33.38
N THR A 753 13.94 -12.43 33.42
CA THR A 753 15.04 -12.26 34.37
C THR A 753 14.68 -11.18 35.38
N ASN A 754 14.96 -11.45 36.65
CA ASN A 754 14.98 -10.45 37.70
C ASN A 754 16.37 -9.82 37.68
N ASP A 755 16.50 -8.60 37.17
CA ASP A 755 17.67 -7.76 37.44
C ASP A 755 17.57 -7.16 38.84
#